data_AF-A0A963PKJ2-F1
#
_entry.id   AF-A0A963PKJ2-F1
#
_cell.length_a   1.000
_cell.length_b   1.000
_cell.length_c   1.000
_cell.angle_alpha   90.00
_cell.angle_beta   90.00
_cell.angle_gamma   90.00
#
_symmetry.space_group_name_H-M   'P 1'
#
loop_
_entity.id
_entity.type
_entity.pdbx_description
1 polymer ?
#
loop_
_entity_poly.entity_id
_entity_poly.type
_entity_poly.pdbx_seq_one_letter_code
_entity_poly.pdbx_strand_id
1 'polypeptide(L)'
;MTEAAKPEPSRPRSAPPVPSAPPADGPLRALFEAEAALIVERRRIAQASATAQASPPTTPPPTGPTADDATARNAMPRVGLAISGGGVRSATFGLGMLRGLARKRLLSRVDYLSTVSGGGFVGAMFGRLVTLVGIEAAQAELARSTSPVLEWLRRNGRYLSPSGARDLGIAMATYLRAIVAIHAETLLLCLPFVLVVLLPHLLVQGFDDFDPAGWPDWVTPWWPIALIMLVLCVPGLMAAYWIARENPDAEHPGLGGAWRDMVIHLLVASAAFTISLLAWPTPGALARGDGGALFVFGSLLALWSGVVGMSYTRLALRRSHESRALAVARLREKLTMGLRLVLLAAVAAALAGALDALSWWLLEALQSGETWVWGGVGIGSAGILLMRALAQPLQLLAEKAHAGTGSDWGPRLLNLGGAVGLLALVLAWMVAAQWFVFAPEPVRAVRDFAPGVRALGLLALTTLWWLLSARNAHMANATSLHGFYRARLTAAYLAIGNEARDLIHGEVSRKGTKASVREVVQGDDTGLTSYKPEACGGPIHLVNVTLNQTRDDASGLYNADRKGTLVTASARALEVGPSDAALLRDCESRDIGTLGRWVAASGAAASPGAGSYTSAGWALLLFFLGVRLGYWLRAPLPPEGETPPRVARGWRRIVKPLMLWSEASASFYGRARPWWYLSDGGHFDNTGVYPLLKRRLDFIILADNGADADYQFADLENLVRKARIDFGAEIEFYTREEAARHFPSVNPSANGAITVLAPEDMADNHSSRGVMMARVRYAPGADGTRAEATLLVIKPNLHDALDLDLLAYAQRHPTFPHETTGDQSFDEAQWESYQRLGEDIGRALDPAWLAQLPGWSRCCAHPMTIAARLTGALPEDAATTGEPLWRRSARATAIGATLGLSASGTLLLAVWQVSEQFRQNIANEQAEAQRLFTEVSRDLRDLDGSCPKVAEHTAVQLMMLRDLRASPRLRPLEREGVSQLIEHVRSECDQRPQPSIDCMQAAQRAAAGVCAVVNRPPTQVGALSYWHPISTRITLASLFGGGAQDTVLASAPPVSTEGGVASVTRSEPARPAPPVLATRGGNAADAGAADAGTARPEAAAPPAPTATPSPISPPSLPTPGATRSAGA
;
A
#
# COMPACT_ATOMS: atom_id res chain seq x y z
N MET A 1 -26.43 -62.81 -40.96
CA MET A 1 -27.42 -61.93 -41.61
C MET A 1 -27.26 -60.57 -40.93
N THR A 2 -26.53 -59.60 -41.51
CA THR A 2 -26.87 -58.75 -42.67
C THR A 2 -28.03 -57.79 -42.34
N GLU A 3 -27.93 -56.47 -42.50
CA GLU A 3 -26.87 -55.66 -43.16
C GLU A 3 -26.67 -54.30 -42.46
N ALA A 4 -25.69 -53.49 -42.92
CA ALA A 4 -25.16 -52.35 -42.17
C ALA A 4 -25.65 -50.97 -42.66
N ALA A 5 -25.67 -50.00 -41.74
CA ALA A 5 -25.75 -48.57 -42.06
C ALA A 5 -24.59 -47.83 -41.36
N LYS A 6 -23.80 -47.04 -42.11
CA LYS A 6 -22.75 -46.18 -41.55
C LYS A 6 -23.38 -44.91 -40.95
N PRO A 7 -22.92 -44.44 -39.78
CA PRO A 7 -23.16 -43.05 -39.38
C PRO A 7 -22.32 -42.10 -40.26
N GLU A 8 -22.91 -40.97 -40.65
CA GLU A 8 -22.20 -39.91 -41.37
C GLU A 8 -21.15 -39.21 -40.48
N PRO A 9 -20.04 -38.71 -41.05
CA PRO A 9 -19.15 -37.80 -40.32
C PRO A 9 -19.89 -36.48 -40.07
N SER A 10 -20.21 -36.19 -38.81
CA SER A 10 -20.85 -34.94 -38.40
C SER A 10 -20.05 -33.74 -38.90
N ARG A 11 -20.69 -32.82 -39.65
CA ARG A 11 -20.09 -31.56 -40.08
C ARG A 11 -19.42 -30.86 -38.88
N PRO A 12 -18.22 -30.27 -39.04
CA PRO A 12 -17.65 -29.45 -37.98
C PRO A 12 -18.65 -28.35 -37.62
N ARG A 13 -18.99 -28.23 -36.33
CA ARG A 13 -19.80 -27.10 -35.86
C ARG A 13 -19.06 -25.82 -36.26
N SER A 14 -19.75 -24.91 -36.92
CA SER A 14 -19.20 -23.58 -37.19
C SER A 14 -18.73 -22.98 -35.87
N ALA A 15 -17.55 -22.34 -35.89
CA ALA A 15 -17.08 -21.59 -34.75
C ALA A 15 -18.20 -20.61 -34.30
N PRO A 16 -18.38 -20.38 -32.98
CA PRO A 16 -19.35 -19.39 -32.53
C PRO A 16 -19.03 -18.06 -33.21
N PRO A 17 -20.04 -17.34 -33.73
CA PRO A 17 -19.78 -16.09 -34.43
C PRO A 17 -19.00 -15.15 -33.50
N VAL A 18 -17.88 -14.63 -33.99
CA VAL A 18 -17.18 -13.52 -33.34
C VAL A 18 -18.23 -12.43 -33.08
N PRO A 19 -18.36 -11.93 -31.84
CA PRO A 19 -19.43 -11.00 -31.52
C PRO A 19 -19.33 -9.78 -32.44
N SER A 20 -20.35 -9.62 -33.29
CA SER A 20 -20.53 -8.41 -34.08
C SER A 20 -20.51 -7.21 -33.13
N ALA A 21 -19.72 -6.18 -33.44
CA ALA A 21 -19.63 -4.99 -32.60
C ALA A 21 -21.04 -4.48 -32.24
N PRO A 22 -21.34 -4.23 -30.95
CA PRO A 22 -22.69 -3.87 -30.53
C PRO A 22 -23.13 -2.57 -31.21
N PRO A 23 -24.38 -2.47 -31.70
CA PRO A 23 -24.86 -1.28 -32.39
C PRO A 23 -24.83 -0.08 -31.45
N ALA A 24 -24.10 0.96 -31.84
CA ALA A 24 -23.80 2.13 -31.01
C ALA A 24 -24.93 3.19 -31.03
N ASP A 25 -26.18 2.75 -30.91
CA ASP A 25 -27.35 3.62 -30.98
C ASP A 25 -27.68 4.22 -29.61
N GLY A 26 -27.23 5.46 -29.39
CA GLY A 26 -27.39 6.17 -28.13
C GLY A 26 -26.38 7.32 -27.95
N PRO A 27 -25.85 7.53 -26.74
CA PRO A 27 -25.17 8.79 -26.37
C PRO A 27 -23.81 9.00 -27.06
N LEU A 28 -23.03 7.94 -27.35
CA LEU A 28 -21.72 8.10 -28.02
C LEU A 28 -21.86 8.62 -29.45
N ARG A 29 -22.84 8.11 -30.19
CA ARG A 29 -23.11 8.55 -31.56
C ARG A 29 -23.52 10.03 -31.58
N ALA A 30 -24.47 10.41 -30.71
CA ALA A 30 -24.89 11.80 -30.56
C ALA A 30 -23.73 12.73 -30.13
N LEU A 31 -22.81 12.24 -29.28
CA LEU A 31 -21.58 12.97 -28.93
C LEU A 31 -20.70 13.20 -30.16
N PHE A 32 -20.38 12.17 -30.94
CA PHE A 32 -19.48 12.30 -32.08
C PHE A 32 -20.09 13.11 -33.24
N GLU A 33 -21.41 13.02 -33.46
CA GLU A 33 -22.14 13.88 -34.40
C GLU A 33 -22.10 15.36 -33.95
N ALA A 34 -22.22 15.64 -32.64
CA ALA A 34 -22.07 16.99 -32.09
C ALA A 34 -20.62 17.50 -32.11
N GLU A 35 -19.62 16.66 -31.84
CA GLU A 35 -18.20 17.02 -31.96
C GLU A 35 -17.81 17.30 -33.41
N ALA A 36 -18.35 16.57 -34.39
CA ALA A 36 -18.16 16.85 -35.82
C ALA A 36 -18.71 18.24 -36.21
N ALA A 37 -19.89 18.63 -35.70
CA ALA A 37 -20.44 19.96 -35.92
C ALA A 37 -19.58 21.07 -35.26
N LEU A 38 -19.06 20.83 -34.05
CA LEU A 38 -18.11 21.74 -33.40
C LEU A 38 -16.80 21.87 -34.21
N ILE A 39 -16.32 20.80 -34.86
CA ILE A 39 -15.12 20.81 -35.69
C ILE A 39 -15.26 21.70 -36.93
N VAL A 40 -16.43 21.76 -37.56
CA VAL A 40 -16.70 22.71 -38.63
C VAL A 40 -16.57 24.15 -38.12
N GLU A 41 -17.15 24.44 -36.96
CA GLU A 41 -17.17 25.79 -36.39
C GLU A 41 -15.79 26.25 -35.85
N ARG A 42 -15.04 25.41 -35.13
CA ARG A 42 -13.66 25.76 -34.70
C ARG A 42 -12.73 26.03 -35.88
N ARG A 43 -12.87 25.30 -36.99
CA ARG A 43 -12.12 25.55 -38.24
C ARG A 43 -12.49 26.90 -38.85
N ARG A 44 -13.78 27.25 -38.88
CA ARG A 44 -14.28 28.56 -39.36
C ARG A 44 -13.74 29.72 -38.52
N ILE A 45 -13.75 29.58 -37.18
CA ILE A 45 -13.23 30.59 -36.24
C ILE A 45 -11.71 30.76 -36.39
N ALA A 46 -10.96 29.67 -36.51
CA ALA A 46 -9.52 29.70 -36.74
C ALA A 46 -9.17 30.42 -38.06
N GLN A 47 -9.85 30.09 -39.16
CA GLN A 47 -9.64 30.73 -40.46
C GLN A 47 -9.97 32.23 -40.42
N ALA A 48 -11.10 32.63 -39.82
CA ALA A 48 -11.46 34.03 -39.68
C ALA A 48 -10.42 34.82 -38.87
N SER A 49 -9.87 34.21 -37.80
CA SER A 49 -8.80 34.80 -36.99
C SER A 49 -7.50 34.97 -37.78
N ALA A 50 -7.12 33.95 -38.59
CA ALA A 50 -5.94 34.00 -39.43
C ALA A 50 -6.04 35.08 -40.53
N THR A 51 -7.22 35.24 -41.14
CA THR A 51 -7.47 36.32 -42.12
C THR A 51 -7.42 37.70 -41.47
N ALA A 52 -7.95 37.86 -40.25
CA ALA A 52 -7.93 39.13 -39.53
C ALA A 52 -6.51 39.57 -39.07
N GLN A 53 -5.57 38.63 -38.95
CA GLN A 53 -4.15 38.92 -38.66
C GLN A 53 -3.29 39.12 -39.91
N ALA A 54 -3.81 38.85 -41.11
CA ALA A 54 -3.15 39.20 -42.36
C ALA A 54 -3.37 40.69 -42.68
N SER A 55 -2.32 41.39 -43.09
CA SER A 55 -2.45 42.78 -43.56
C SER A 55 -3.41 42.85 -44.76
N PRO A 56 -4.25 43.89 -44.86
CA PRO A 56 -5.25 43.97 -45.93
C PRO A 56 -4.56 43.98 -47.31
N PRO A 57 -5.02 43.19 -48.28
CA PRO A 57 -4.47 43.21 -49.62
C PRO A 57 -4.68 44.59 -50.27
N THR A 58 -3.70 45.04 -51.05
CA THR A 58 -3.75 46.30 -51.81
C THR A 58 -4.71 46.27 -53.01
N THR A 59 -5.38 45.14 -53.24
CA THR A 59 -6.51 44.97 -54.15
C THR A 59 -7.71 44.46 -53.35
N PRO A 60 -8.95 44.88 -53.68
CA PRO A 60 -10.14 44.31 -53.06
C PRO A 60 -10.18 42.80 -53.34
N PRO A 61 -10.44 41.95 -52.32
CA PRO A 61 -10.53 40.52 -52.56
C PRO A 61 -11.72 40.21 -53.48
N PRO A 62 -11.64 39.16 -54.32
CA PRO A 62 -12.84 38.62 -54.93
C PRO A 62 -13.85 38.22 -53.83
N THR A 63 -15.12 38.13 -54.21
CA THR A 63 -16.27 37.88 -53.32
C THR A 63 -16.00 36.82 -52.25
N GLY A 64 -16.50 37.07 -51.04
CA GLY A 64 -16.30 36.21 -49.86
C GLY A 64 -16.67 34.73 -50.05
N PRO A 65 -16.27 33.86 -49.10
CA PRO A 65 -16.12 32.42 -49.30
C PRO A 65 -17.33 31.79 -50.00
N THR A 66 -17.08 31.22 -51.17
CA THR A 66 -18.10 30.58 -52.00
C THR A 66 -18.65 29.31 -51.32
N ALA A 67 -19.83 28.86 -51.76
CA ALA A 67 -20.47 27.67 -51.19
C ALA A 67 -19.56 26.42 -51.29
N ASP A 68 -18.87 26.25 -52.42
CA ASP A 68 -17.93 25.14 -52.67
C ASP A 68 -16.73 25.12 -51.70
N ASP A 69 -16.25 26.30 -51.33
CA ASP A 69 -15.14 26.48 -50.40
C ASP A 69 -15.55 26.12 -48.95
N ALA A 70 -16.84 26.29 -48.61
CA ALA A 70 -17.42 25.80 -47.35
C ALA A 70 -17.66 24.28 -47.33
N THR A 71 -18.17 23.68 -48.42
CA THR A 71 -18.33 22.21 -48.49
C THR A 71 -16.98 21.49 -48.53
N ALA A 72 -15.97 22.04 -49.20
CA ALA A 72 -14.61 21.52 -49.19
C ALA A 72 -14.00 21.49 -47.76
N ARG A 73 -14.25 22.52 -46.94
CA ARG A 73 -13.81 22.55 -45.53
C ARG A 73 -14.48 21.50 -44.64
N ASN A 74 -15.73 21.18 -44.92
CA ASN A 74 -16.46 20.10 -44.23
C ASN A 74 -15.91 18.71 -44.61
N ALA A 75 -15.34 18.57 -45.81
CA ALA A 75 -14.71 17.33 -46.29
C ALA A 75 -13.23 17.15 -45.86
N MET A 76 -12.62 18.13 -45.17
CA MET A 76 -11.23 17.97 -44.70
C MET A 76 -11.11 16.91 -43.59
N PRO A 77 -10.15 15.96 -43.69
CA PRO A 77 -9.92 14.90 -42.70
C PRO A 77 -9.80 15.38 -41.25
N ARG A 78 -10.21 14.57 -40.27
CA ARG A 78 -10.13 14.92 -38.84
C ARG A 78 -8.78 14.51 -38.27
N VAL A 79 -8.07 15.48 -37.69
CA VAL A 79 -6.70 15.32 -37.18
C VAL A 79 -6.68 15.32 -35.65
N GLY A 80 -6.10 14.28 -35.05
CA GLY A 80 -5.83 14.20 -33.62
C GLY A 80 -4.36 14.35 -33.29
N LEU A 81 -4.06 15.06 -32.19
CA LEU A 81 -2.76 15.04 -31.53
C LEU A 81 -2.91 14.35 -30.17
N ALA A 82 -2.16 13.28 -29.93
CA ALA A 82 -2.01 12.62 -28.65
C ALA A 82 -0.67 13.01 -28.00
N ILE A 83 -0.70 13.37 -26.72
CA ILE A 83 0.51 13.59 -25.91
C ILE A 83 0.46 12.64 -24.71
N SER A 84 1.42 11.73 -24.65
CA SER A 84 1.45 10.63 -23.69
C SER A 84 1.65 11.09 -22.24
N GLY A 85 1.52 10.16 -21.30
CA GLY A 85 2.03 10.35 -19.95
C GLY A 85 3.55 10.30 -19.85
N GLY A 86 4.05 10.45 -18.62
CA GLY A 86 5.47 10.63 -18.32
C GLY A 86 5.81 11.85 -17.46
N GLY A 87 4.82 12.45 -16.76
CA GLY A 87 5.01 13.59 -15.86
C GLY A 87 5.68 14.81 -16.49
N VAL A 88 6.53 15.51 -15.73
CA VAL A 88 7.19 16.75 -16.19
C VAL A 88 8.00 16.58 -17.49
N ARG A 89 8.58 15.40 -17.74
CA ARG A 89 9.26 15.07 -19.00
C ARG A 89 8.34 15.21 -20.21
N SER A 90 7.18 14.53 -20.17
CA SER A 90 6.19 14.59 -21.26
C SER A 90 5.59 15.99 -21.41
N ALA A 91 5.33 16.69 -20.29
CA ALA A 91 4.86 18.07 -20.33
C ALA A 91 5.85 19.01 -21.05
N THR A 92 7.15 18.79 -20.84
CA THR A 92 8.22 19.67 -21.35
C THR A 92 8.60 19.35 -22.80
N PHE A 93 8.74 18.07 -23.17
CA PHE A 93 8.91 17.68 -24.57
C PHE A 93 7.66 18.01 -25.40
N GLY A 94 6.46 17.74 -24.86
CA GLY A 94 5.18 18.08 -25.49
C GLY A 94 5.01 19.59 -25.69
N LEU A 95 5.48 20.42 -24.76
CA LEU A 95 5.57 21.88 -24.94
C LEU A 95 6.47 22.21 -26.14
N GLY A 96 7.66 21.63 -26.18
CA GLY A 96 8.58 21.74 -27.32
C GLY A 96 7.89 21.44 -28.64
N MET A 97 7.27 20.27 -28.75
CA MET A 97 6.57 19.85 -29.97
C MET A 97 5.42 20.79 -30.35
N LEU A 98 4.62 21.27 -29.40
CA LEU A 98 3.60 22.29 -29.65
C LEU A 98 4.21 23.60 -30.19
N ARG A 99 5.36 24.05 -29.66
CA ARG A 99 6.10 25.21 -30.21
C ARG A 99 6.60 24.96 -31.63
N GLY A 100 7.08 23.75 -31.92
CA GLY A 100 7.56 23.38 -33.26
C GLY A 100 6.43 23.39 -34.30
N LEU A 101 5.29 22.78 -33.96
CA LEU A 101 4.05 22.85 -34.75
C LEU A 101 3.54 24.28 -34.89
N ALA A 102 3.60 25.09 -33.82
CA ALA A 102 3.20 26.50 -33.85
C ALA A 102 4.06 27.33 -34.83
N ARG A 103 5.38 27.09 -34.86
CA ARG A 103 6.32 27.70 -35.82
C ARG A 103 6.04 27.33 -37.28
N LYS A 104 5.32 26.23 -37.53
CA LYS A 104 4.82 25.80 -38.84
C LYS A 104 3.35 26.16 -39.09
N ARG A 105 2.70 26.88 -38.17
CA ARG A 105 1.25 27.20 -38.15
C ARG A 105 0.32 25.98 -38.21
N LEU A 106 0.74 24.87 -37.59
CA LEU A 106 0.03 23.59 -37.66
C LEU A 106 -1.00 23.36 -36.54
N LEU A 107 -0.98 24.14 -35.44
CA LEU A 107 -1.89 23.90 -34.31
C LEU A 107 -3.36 24.16 -34.66
N SER A 108 -3.64 25.13 -35.54
CA SER A 108 -5.00 25.36 -36.04
C SER A 108 -5.53 24.29 -37.00
N ARG A 109 -4.70 23.32 -37.44
CA ARG A 109 -5.13 22.13 -38.22
C ARG A 109 -5.61 20.98 -37.34
N VAL A 110 -5.21 20.94 -36.05
CA VAL A 110 -5.57 19.89 -35.09
C VAL A 110 -7.02 20.09 -34.62
N ASP A 111 -7.82 19.03 -34.68
CA ASP A 111 -9.23 19.05 -34.29
C ASP A 111 -9.47 18.48 -32.89
N TYR A 112 -8.69 17.45 -32.52
CA TYR A 112 -8.70 16.83 -31.18
C TYR A 112 -7.31 16.85 -30.55
N LEU A 113 -7.25 17.17 -29.26
CA LEU A 113 -6.05 17.02 -28.43
C LEU A 113 -6.35 16.01 -27.34
N SER A 114 -5.72 14.83 -27.39
CA SER A 114 -5.87 13.79 -26.37
C SER A 114 -4.62 13.71 -25.50
N THR A 115 -4.82 13.55 -24.20
CA THR A 115 -3.73 13.72 -23.23
C THR A 115 -3.82 12.78 -22.05
N VAL A 116 -2.65 12.40 -21.54
CA VAL A 116 -2.47 11.56 -20.35
C VAL A 116 -1.41 12.21 -19.46
N SER A 117 -1.61 12.24 -18.14
CA SER A 117 -0.58 12.58 -17.16
C SER A 117 0.17 13.87 -17.49
N GLY A 118 1.48 13.80 -17.73
CA GLY A 118 2.31 14.93 -18.17
C GLY A 118 1.80 15.67 -19.42
N GLY A 119 1.33 14.94 -20.43
CA GLY A 119 0.67 15.51 -21.60
C GLY A 119 -0.60 16.28 -21.23
N GLY A 120 -1.28 15.89 -20.15
CA GLY A 120 -2.43 16.59 -19.59
C GLY A 120 -2.07 17.97 -19.02
N PHE A 121 -0.87 18.15 -18.45
CA PHE A 121 -0.43 19.44 -17.89
C PHE A 121 -0.26 20.46 -19.02
N VAL A 122 0.47 20.09 -20.07
CA VAL A 122 0.75 20.97 -21.21
C VAL A 122 -0.47 21.15 -22.12
N GLY A 123 -1.31 20.13 -22.30
CA GLY A 123 -2.54 20.25 -23.08
C GLY A 123 -3.57 21.16 -22.40
N ALA A 124 -3.71 21.07 -21.08
CA ALA A 124 -4.56 21.97 -20.30
C ALA A 124 -4.03 23.42 -20.33
N MET A 125 -2.70 23.60 -20.23
CA MET A 125 -2.05 24.90 -20.41
C MET A 125 -2.36 25.50 -21.79
N PHE A 126 -2.18 24.71 -22.86
CA PHE A 126 -2.41 25.17 -24.23
C PHE A 126 -3.88 25.54 -24.47
N GLY A 127 -4.84 24.70 -24.08
CA GLY A 127 -6.26 25.04 -24.20
C GLY A 127 -6.65 26.25 -23.34
N ARG A 128 -6.00 26.46 -22.18
CA ARG A 128 -6.20 27.65 -21.33
C ARG A 128 -5.66 28.91 -21.99
N LEU A 129 -4.50 28.85 -22.64
CA LEU A 129 -3.94 29.92 -23.48
C LEU A 129 -4.88 30.23 -24.66
N VAL A 130 -5.36 29.22 -25.39
CA VAL A 130 -6.30 29.40 -26.51
C VAL A 130 -7.64 29.97 -26.05
N THR A 131 -8.13 29.61 -24.86
CA THR A 131 -9.36 30.19 -24.28
C THR A 131 -9.18 31.67 -23.93
N LEU A 132 -7.94 32.11 -23.62
CA LEU A 132 -7.63 33.49 -23.24
C LEU A 132 -7.38 34.42 -24.45
N VAL A 133 -6.61 33.97 -25.45
CA VAL A 133 -6.20 34.84 -26.59
C VAL A 133 -6.66 34.35 -27.98
N GLY A 134 -7.32 33.19 -28.08
CA GLY A 134 -7.67 32.57 -29.36
C GLY A 134 -6.50 31.83 -30.02
N ILE A 135 -6.83 30.91 -30.94
CA ILE A 135 -5.85 29.95 -31.48
C ILE A 135 -4.65 30.58 -32.18
N GLU A 136 -4.83 31.60 -33.03
CA GLU A 136 -3.70 32.17 -33.79
C GLU A 136 -2.77 33.03 -32.92
N ALA A 137 -3.30 33.74 -31.91
CA ALA A 137 -2.45 34.45 -30.95
C ALA A 137 -1.71 33.48 -30.01
N ALA A 138 -2.37 32.40 -29.56
CA ALA A 138 -1.73 31.34 -28.78
C ALA A 138 -0.62 30.64 -29.57
N GLN A 139 -0.85 30.40 -30.86
CA GLN A 139 0.13 29.86 -31.81
C GLN A 139 1.30 30.82 -32.02
N ALA A 140 1.06 32.11 -32.25
CA ALA A 140 2.10 33.12 -32.38
C ALA A 140 2.98 33.22 -31.11
N GLU A 141 2.35 33.17 -29.93
CA GLU A 141 3.04 33.29 -28.65
C GLU A 141 3.91 32.05 -28.32
N LEU A 142 3.42 30.84 -28.56
CA LEU A 142 4.25 29.61 -28.44
C LEU A 142 5.41 29.58 -29.45
N ALA A 143 5.20 30.10 -30.66
CA ALA A 143 6.24 30.17 -31.68
C ALA A 143 7.37 31.16 -31.33
N ARG A 144 7.07 32.18 -30.52
CA ARG A 144 8.04 33.22 -30.11
C ARG A 144 9.14 32.64 -29.22
N SER A 145 10.36 33.18 -29.32
CA SER A 145 11.49 32.80 -28.44
C SER A 145 11.43 33.50 -27.08
N THR A 146 11.01 34.75 -27.06
CA THR A 146 10.96 35.64 -25.88
C THR A 146 9.61 35.63 -25.16
N SER A 147 8.89 34.50 -25.20
CA SER A 147 7.54 34.39 -24.62
C SER A 147 7.55 34.38 -23.09
N PRO A 148 6.80 35.28 -22.40
CA PRO A 148 6.56 35.20 -20.96
C PRO A 148 5.89 33.90 -20.51
N VAL A 149 5.10 33.24 -21.38
CA VAL A 149 4.50 31.92 -21.10
C VAL A 149 5.59 30.86 -20.94
N LEU A 150 6.62 30.89 -21.79
CA LEU A 150 7.78 30.00 -21.70
C LEU A 150 8.70 30.38 -20.54
N GLU A 151 8.93 31.68 -20.33
CA GLU A 151 9.68 32.21 -19.19
C GLU A 151 9.06 31.80 -17.84
N TRP A 152 7.72 31.79 -17.77
CA TRP A 152 6.95 31.27 -16.64
C TRP A 152 7.11 29.76 -16.48
N LEU A 153 6.92 28.97 -17.54
CA LEU A 153 7.02 27.50 -17.46
C LEU A 153 8.45 27.04 -17.13
N ARG A 154 9.48 27.66 -17.71
CA ARG A 154 10.90 27.39 -17.39
C ARG A 154 11.20 27.66 -15.91
N ARG A 155 10.87 28.85 -15.42
CA ARG A 155 11.06 29.23 -14.00
C ARG A 155 10.30 28.35 -13.03
N ASN A 156 9.19 27.75 -13.46
CA ASN A 156 8.35 26.88 -12.65
C ASN A 156 8.49 25.38 -12.99
N GLY A 157 9.55 24.96 -13.71
CA GLY A 157 9.84 23.55 -13.98
C GLY A 157 9.95 22.70 -12.69
N ARG A 158 10.41 23.30 -11.60
CA ARG A 158 10.40 22.75 -10.23
C ARG A 158 9.08 23.00 -9.48
N TYR A 159 7.93 22.84 -10.15
CA TYR A 159 6.60 23.22 -9.63
C TYR A 159 6.25 22.62 -8.24
N LEU A 160 6.79 21.44 -7.90
CA LEU A 160 6.59 20.82 -6.58
C LEU A 160 7.43 21.48 -5.46
N SER A 161 8.62 21.97 -5.78
CA SER A 161 9.68 22.37 -4.83
C SER A 161 10.42 23.69 -5.19
N PRO A 162 9.72 24.77 -5.58
CA PRO A 162 10.29 25.87 -6.38
C PRO A 162 11.37 26.74 -5.70
N SER A 163 11.60 26.64 -4.39
CA SER A 163 12.81 27.23 -3.75
C SER A 163 13.34 26.39 -2.57
N GLY A 164 13.69 25.13 -2.84
CA GLY A 164 14.56 24.34 -1.97
C GLY A 164 14.01 24.09 -0.56
N ALA A 165 14.86 24.22 0.46
CA ALA A 165 14.59 23.75 1.83
C ALA A 165 13.27 24.25 2.45
N ARG A 166 12.80 25.46 2.13
CA ARG A 166 11.51 25.98 2.65
C ARG A 166 10.31 25.30 2.00
N ASP A 167 10.30 25.12 0.68
CA ASP A 167 9.22 24.36 0.02
C ASP A 167 9.30 22.87 0.35
N LEU A 168 10.51 22.32 0.52
CA LEU A 168 10.71 20.96 1.03
C LEU A 168 10.11 20.81 2.43
N GLY A 169 10.27 21.81 3.31
CA GLY A 169 9.60 21.85 4.62
C GLY A 169 8.06 21.90 4.53
N ILE A 170 7.50 22.64 3.57
CA ILE A 170 6.04 22.68 3.33
C ILE A 170 5.53 21.35 2.76
N ALA A 171 6.26 20.74 1.81
CA ALA A 171 5.94 19.44 1.26
C ALA A 171 6.03 18.34 2.35
N MET A 172 7.08 18.36 3.17
CA MET A 172 7.25 17.47 4.32
C MET A 172 6.14 17.65 5.36
N ALA A 173 5.78 18.88 5.74
CA ALA A 173 4.66 19.13 6.64
C ALA A 173 3.32 18.65 6.06
N THR A 174 3.12 18.79 4.74
CA THR A 174 1.92 18.31 4.05
C THR A 174 1.87 16.78 4.00
N TYR A 175 3.02 16.13 3.80
CA TYR A 175 3.20 14.68 3.79
C TYR A 175 3.01 14.08 5.19
N LEU A 176 3.66 14.65 6.21
CA LEU A 176 3.46 14.29 7.61
C LEU A 176 2.00 14.46 8.05
N ARG A 177 1.31 15.52 7.62
CA ARG A 177 -0.14 15.69 7.85
C ARG A 177 -0.96 14.56 7.22
N ALA A 178 -0.61 14.11 6.02
CA ALA A 178 -1.28 12.98 5.34
C ALA A 178 -1.00 11.65 6.07
N ILE A 179 0.26 11.38 6.44
CA ILE A 179 0.69 10.22 7.24
C ILE A 179 -0.05 10.18 8.59
N VAL A 180 0.03 11.25 9.39
CA VAL A 180 -0.61 11.30 10.71
C VAL A 180 -2.13 11.12 10.59
N ALA A 181 -2.76 11.71 9.57
CA ALA A 181 -4.19 11.51 9.35
C ALA A 181 -4.54 10.07 8.96
N ILE A 182 -3.79 9.43 8.06
CA ILE A 182 -4.11 8.05 7.63
C ILE A 182 -3.78 7.01 8.71
N HIS A 183 -2.73 7.21 9.51
CA HIS A 183 -2.45 6.37 10.66
C HIS A 183 -3.46 6.57 11.79
N ALA A 184 -3.95 7.79 12.04
CA ALA A 184 -5.03 8.03 12.99
C ALA A 184 -6.36 7.41 12.55
N GLU A 185 -6.72 7.51 11.27
CA GLU A 185 -7.90 6.83 10.72
C GLU A 185 -7.75 5.30 10.75
N THR A 186 -6.55 4.78 10.52
CA THR A 186 -6.25 3.33 10.63
C THR A 186 -6.36 2.86 12.08
N LEU A 187 -5.80 3.59 13.05
CA LEU A 187 -5.97 3.33 14.48
C LEU A 187 -7.46 3.29 14.86
N LEU A 188 -8.22 4.31 14.47
CA LEU A 188 -9.65 4.42 14.79
C LEU A 188 -10.50 3.39 14.04
N LEU A 189 -10.02 2.82 12.94
CA LEU A 189 -10.61 1.68 12.23
C LEU A 189 -10.29 0.33 12.92
N CYS A 190 -9.05 0.17 13.40
CA CYS A 190 -8.55 -1.08 14.01
C CYS A 190 -8.93 -1.22 15.49
N LEU A 191 -9.11 -0.14 16.25
CA LEU A 191 -9.41 -0.20 17.68
C LEU A 191 -10.62 -1.08 18.05
N PRO A 192 -11.77 -1.06 17.34
CA PRO A 192 -12.86 -1.98 17.61
C PRO A 192 -12.49 -3.46 17.42
N PHE A 193 -11.60 -3.78 16.48
CA PHE A 193 -11.07 -5.14 16.31
C PHE A 193 -10.12 -5.51 17.46
N VAL A 194 -9.20 -4.59 17.82
CA VAL A 194 -8.31 -4.77 18.98
C VAL A 194 -9.12 -5.03 20.26
N LEU A 195 -10.15 -4.22 20.54
CA LEU A 195 -11.02 -4.41 21.70
C LEU A 195 -11.82 -5.72 21.67
N VAL A 196 -12.13 -6.26 20.48
CA VAL A 196 -12.65 -7.63 20.36
C VAL A 196 -11.59 -8.64 20.77
N VAL A 197 -10.34 -8.56 20.28
CA VAL A 197 -9.27 -9.51 20.64
C VAL A 197 -8.95 -9.47 22.15
N LEU A 198 -9.04 -8.30 22.79
CA LEU A 198 -8.85 -8.12 24.24
C LEU A 198 -10.07 -8.50 25.09
N LEU A 199 -11.23 -8.78 24.48
CA LEU A 199 -12.48 -9.05 25.20
C LEU A 199 -12.39 -10.22 26.21
N PRO A 200 -11.72 -11.37 25.92
CA PRO A 200 -11.62 -12.45 26.91
C PRO A 200 -10.90 -12.02 28.20
N HIS A 201 -9.83 -11.22 28.07
CA HIS A 201 -9.06 -10.67 29.20
C HIS A 201 -9.93 -9.73 30.05
N LEU A 202 -10.70 -8.85 29.39
CA LEU A 202 -11.65 -7.95 30.05
C LEU A 202 -12.81 -8.69 30.73
N LEU A 203 -13.24 -9.83 30.19
CA LEU A 203 -14.30 -10.65 30.78
C LEU A 203 -13.80 -11.38 32.02
N VAL A 204 -12.63 -12.03 31.99
CA VAL A 204 -12.10 -12.74 33.16
C VAL A 204 -11.75 -11.77 34.29
N GLN A 205 -11.22 -10.58 33.99
CA GLN A 205 -11.06 -9.53 35.01
C GLN A 205 -12.40 -8.98 35.55
N GLY A 206 -13.49 -9.14 34.81
CA GLY A 206 -14.83 -8.68 35.20
C GLY A 206 -15.67 -9.71 35.97
N PHE A 207 -15.18 -10.95 36.15
CA PHE A 207 -15.88 -12.03 36.84
C PHE A 207 -14.92 -12.76 37.80
N ASP A 208 -14.97 -12.39 39.09
CA ASP A 208 -14.13 -12.96 40.16
C ASP A 208 -14.24 -14.49 40.31
N ASP A 209 -15.28 -15.11 39.75
CA ASP A 209 -15.50 -16.57 39.74
C ASP A 209 -14.56 -17.35 38.78
N PHE A 210 -13.84 -16.68 37.87
CA PHE A 210 -12.90 -17.33 36.94
C PHE A 210 -11.47 -17.40 37.50
N ASP A 211 -11.19 -18.45 38.30
CA ASP A 211 -9.84 -18.74 38.80
C ASP A 211 -8.84 -19.00 37.64
N PRO A 212 -7.80 -18.17 37.44
CA PRO A 212 -6.78 -18.37 36.41
C PRO A 212 -5.99 -19.68 36.60
N ALA A 213 -5.89 -20.22 37.82
CA ALA A 213 -5.19 -21.46 38.09
C ALA A 213 -5.85 -22.70 37.43
N GLY A 214 -7.10 -22.59 36.99
CA GLY A 214 -7.79 -23.61 36.21
C GLY A 214 -7.42 -23.67 34.72
N TRP A 215 -6.60 -22.73 34.21
CA TRP A 215 -6.26 -22.58 32.78
C TRP A 215 -4.74 -22.71 32.46
N PRO A 216 -3.94 -23.56 33.13
CA PRO A 216 -2.47 -23.45 33.18
C PRO A 216 -1.72 -23.60 31.84
N ASP A 217 -2.30 -24.26 30.83
CA ASP A 217 -1.61 -24.62 29.58
C ASP A 217 -1.94 -23.70 28.38
N TRP A 218 -2.93 -22.80 28.48
CA TRP A 218 -3.43 -22.03 27.33
C TRP A 218 -2.96 -20.56 27.35
N VAL A 219 -2.01 -20.23 26.47
CA VAL A 219 -1.44 -18.86 26.31
C VAL A 219 -2.47 -17.79 25.94
N THR A 220 -3.64 -18.18 25.40
CA THR A 220 -4.71 -17.27 24.99
C THR A 220 -6.07 -17.98 24.95
N PRO A 221 -7.18 -17.35 25.40
CA PRO A 221 -8.52 -17.93 25.31
C PRO A 221 -9.06 -18.13 23.88
N TRP A 222 -8.43 -17.54 22.88
CA TRP A 222 -8.86 -17.64 21.48
C TRP A 222 -8.69 -19.03 20.86
N TRP A 223 -7.70 -19.81 21.32
CA TRP A 223 -7.46 -21.17 20.81
C TRP A 223 -8.54 -22.19 21.21
N PRO A 224 -8.97 -22.29 22.49
CA PRO A 224 -10.11 -23.15 22.83
C PRO A 224 -11.42 -22.66 22.18
N ILE A 225 -11.63 -21.35 21.99
CA ILE A 225 -12.79 -20.83 21.23
C ILE A 225 -12.77 -21.37 19.78
N ALA A 226 -11.62 -21.28 19.09
CA ALA A 226 -11.47 -21.80 17.73
C ALA A 226 -11.75 -23.32 17.66
N LEU A 227 -11.23 -24.09 18.63
CA LEU A 227 -11.44 -25.54 18.71
C LEU A 227 -12.93 -25.88 18.95
N ILE A 228 -13.60 -25.18 19.87
CA ILE A 228 -15.03 -25.37 20.15
C ILE A 228 -15.86 -25.08 18.89
N MET A 229 -15.56 -24.03 18.13
CA MET A 229 -16.26 -23.72 16.88
C MET A 229 -16.10 -24.83 15.83
N LEU A 230 -14.92 -25.43 15.71
CA LEU A 230 -14.69 -26.57 14.82
C LEU A 230 -15.49 -27.80 15.26
N VAL A 231 -15.34 -28.20 16.53
CA VAL A 231 -16.00 -29.38 17.13
C VAL A 231 -17.52 -29.27 17.09
N LEU A 232 -18.08 -28.10 17.41
CA LEU A 232 -19.53 -27.89 17.49
C LEU A 232 -20.22 -27.77 16.13
N CYS A 233 -19.52 -27.34 15.08
CA CYS A 233 -20.17 -27.01 13.79
C CYS A 233 -19.69 -27.83 12.59
N VAL A 234 -18.42 -28.22 12.50
CA VAL A 234 -17.90 -28.93 11.31
C VAL A 234 -18.51 -30.33 11.15
N PRO A 235 -18.59 -31.20 12.19
CA PRO A 235 -19.18 -32.54 12.07
C PRO A 235 -20.64 -32.49 11.63
N GLY A 236 -21.43 -31.59 12.19
CA GLY A 236 -22.82 -31.36 11.81
C GLY A 236 -22.98 -30.92 10.36
N LEU A 237 -22.16 -29.97 9.89
CA LEU A 237 -22.21 -29.49 8.50
C LEU A 237 -21.78 -30.57 7.48
N MET A 238 -20.77 -31.38 7.81
CA MET A 238 -20.34 -32.51 6.98
C MET A 238 -21.39 -33.62 6.92
N ALA A 239 -21.95 -34.02 8.07
CA ALA A 239 -23.02 -35.03 8.12
C ALA A 239 -24.30 -34.55 7.44
N ALA A 240 -24.65 -33.27 7.60
CA ALA A 240 -25.76 -32.63 6.90
C ALA A 240 -25.56 -32.67 5.36
N TYR A 241 -24.34 -32.45 4.88
CA TYR A 241 -24.00 -32.46 3.45
C TYR A 241 -24.05 -33.88 2.86
N TRP A 242 -23.49 -34.88 3.56
CA TRP A 242 -23.50 -36.28 3.11
C TRP A 242 -24.90 -36.93 3.10
N ILE A 243 -25.83 -36.45 3.93
CA ILE A 243 -27.25 -36.87 3.92
C ILE A 243 -28.10 -36.02 2.95
N ALA A 244 -27.63 -34.85 2.51
CA ALA A 244 -28.28 -34.09 1.46
C ALA A 244 -28.08 -34.79 0.11
N ARG A 245 -28.95 -35.77 -0.19
CA ARG A 245 -28.92 -36.61 -1.39
C ARG A 245 -30.17 -36.41 -2.24
N GLU A 246 -29.95 -36.35 -3.54
CA GLU A 246 -30.95 -36.71 -4.53
C GLU A 246 -31.21 -38.20 -4.39
N ASN A 247 -32.47 -38.63 -4.48
CA ASN A 247 -32.80 -40.05 -4.34
C ASN A 247 -32.19 -40.82 -5.51
N PRO A 248 -31.51 -41.96 -5.28
CA PRO A 248 -31.30 -42.93 -6.34
C PRO A 248 -32.66 -43.49 -6.80
N ASP A 249 -32.68 -43.95 -8.05
CA ASP A 249 -33.67 -44.86 -8.63
C ASP A 249 -35.13 -44.33 -8.70
N ALA A 250 -35.39 -43.50 -9.72
CA ALA A 250 -36.77 -43.13 -10.12
C ALA A 250 -37.60 -44.33 -10.62
N GLU A 251 -36.96 -45.43 -10.99
CA GLU A 251 -37.59 -46.64 -11.54
C GLU A 251 -38.04 -47.63 -10.45
N HIS A 252 -37.53 -47.51 -9.22
CA HIS A 252 -37.79 -48.45 -8.12
C HIS A 252 -38.15 -47.71 -6.82
N PRO A 253 -39.42 -47.26 -6.65
CA PRO A 253 -39.88 -46.47 -5.49
C PRO A 253 -39.99 -47.24 -4.15
N GLY A 254 -39.25 -48.34 -4.00
CA GLY A 254 -39.21 -49.15 -2.78
C GLY A 254 -38.53 -48.45 -1.61
N LEU A 255 -38.89 -48.81 -0.36
CA LEU A 255 -38.51 -48.09 0.86
C LEU A 255 -36.99 -48.12 1.21
N GLY A 256 -36.14 -48.75 0.39
CA GLY A 256 -34.77 -49.11 0.72
C GLY A 256 -33.86 -47.94 1.12
N GLY A 257 -33.84 -46.85 0.36
CA GLY A 257 -32.94 -45.71 0.62
C GLY A 257 -33.28 -44.96 1.91
N ALA A 258 -34.50 -44.42 1.99
CA ALA A 258 -34.92 -43.55 3.09
C ALA A 258 -34.97 -44.27 4.45
N TRP A 259 -35.30 -45.57 4.48
CA TRP A 259 -35.24 -46.39 5.70
C TRP A 259 -33.80 -46.58 6.18
N ARG A 260 -32.87 -46.99 5.30
CA ARG A 260 -31.46 -47.18 5.65
C ARG A 260 -30.83 -45.92 6.23
N ASP A 261 -31.06 -44.77 5.61
CA ASP A 261 -30.57 -43.49 6.13
C ASP A 261 -31.17 -43.16 7.51
N MET A 262 -32.45 -43.48 7.75
CA MET A 262 -33.09 -43.24 9.04
C MET A 262 -32.58 -44.18 10.15
N VAL A 263 -32.35 -45.45 9.83
CA VAL A 263 -31.69 -46.42 10.74
C VAL A 263 -30.28 -45.97 11.11
N ILE A 264 -29.47 -45.56 10.14
CA ILE A 264 -28.10 -45.03 10.39
C ILE A 264 -28.15 -43.83 11.34
N HIS A 265 -29.10 -42.90 11.15
CA HIS A 265 -29.26 -41.74 12.03
C HIS A 265 -29.66 -42.11 13.47
N LEU A 266 -30.59 -43.06 13.63
CA LEU A 266 -31.00 -43.56 14.94
C LEU A 266 -29.87 -44.32 15.65
N LEU A 267 -29.07 -45.10 14.92
CA LEU A 267 -27.88 -45.77 15.45
C LEU A 267 -26.81 -44.76 15.93
N VAL A 268 -26.50 -43.73 15.14
CA VAL A 268 -25.52 -42.70 15.55
C VAL A 268 -26.06 -41.86 16.73
N ALA A 269 -27.35 -41.54 16.76
CA ALA A 269 -27.95 -40.84 17.91
C ALA A 269 -27.95 -41.70 19.18
N SER A 270 -28.28 -42.99 19.07
CA SER A 270 -28.22 -43.94 20.18
C SER A 270 -26.80 -44.15 20.70
N ALA A 271 -25.81 -44.23 19.80
CA ALA A 271 -24.39 -44.30 20.18
C ALA A 271 -23.94 -43.02 20.90
N ALA A 272 -24.26 -41.83 20.36
CA ALA A 272 -23.95 -40.55 21.01
C ALA A 272 -24.57 -40.46 22.41
N PHE A 273 -25.83 -40.86 22.57
CA PHE A 273 -26.53 -40.90 23.86
C PHE A 273 -25.90 -41.92 24.84
N THR A 274 -25.59 -43.13 24.38
CA THR A 274 -24.99 -44.19 25.22
C THR A 274 -23.59 -43.79 25.69
N ILE A 275 -22.76 -43.23 24.82
CA ILE A 275 -21.43 -42.70 25.21
C ILE A 275 -21.61 -41.49 26.15
N SER A 276 -22.63 -40.65 25.95
CA SER A 276 -22.92 -39.54 26.87
C SER A 276 -23.28 -40.02 28.28
N LEU A 277 -23.97 -41.17 28.42
CA LEU A 277 -24.29 -41.76 29.72
C LEU A 277 -23.09 -42.45 30.38
N LEU A 278 -22.27 -43.16 29.60
CA LEU A 278 -21.15 -43.96 30.12
C LEU A 278 -19.87 -43.14 30.38
N ALA A 279 -19.70 -42.02 29.68
CA ALA A 279 -18.48 -41.22 29.69
C ALA A 279 -18.74 -39.73 29.97
N TRP A 280 -19.82 -39.39 30.68
CA TRP A 280 -20.03 -38.01 31.13
C TRP A 280 -18.89 -37.58 32.08
N PRO A 281 -18.13 -36.52 31.77
CA PRO A 281 -17.08 -36.06 32.67
C PRO A 281 -17.68 -35.57 33.99
N THR A 282 -17.06 -35.91 35.12
CA THR A 282 -17.46 -35.31 36.39
C THR A 282 -17.16 -33.80 36.35
N PRO A 283 -18.01 -32.93 36.93
CA PRO A 283 -17.79 -31.48 36.87
C PRO A 283 -16.41 -31.06 37.41
N GLY A 284 -15.94 -31.72 38.47
CA GLY A 284 -14.62 -31.52 39.06
C GLY A 284 -13.44 -32.08 38.24
N ALA A 285 -13.65 -32.84 37.16
CA ALA A 285 -12.59 -33.19 36.22
C ALA A 285 -12.43 -32.11 35.14
N LEU A 286 -13.54 -31.59 34.61
CA LEU A 286 -13.55 -30.46 33.68
C LEU A 286 -12.99 -29.19 34.34
N ALA A 287 -13.39 -28.89 35.57
CA ALA A 287 -12.91 -27.73 36.33
C ALA A 287 -11.41 -27.80 36.72
N ARG A 288 -10.76 -28.97 36.60
CA ARG A 288 -9.31 -29.16 36.83
C ARG A 288 -8.51 -29.27 35.53
N GLY A 289 -9.12 -29.02 34.37
CA GLY A 289 -8.43 -29.02 33.08
C GLY A 289 -7.90 -30.38 32.60
N ASP A 290 -8.44 -31.50 33.12
CA ASP A 290 -7.98 -32.85 32.74
C ASP A 290 -8.15 -33.07 31.22
N GLY A 291 -7.02 -33.20 30.51
CA GLY A 291 -6.99 -33.38 29.06
C GLY A 291 -7.74 -34.61 28.56
N GLY A 292 -7.83 -35.68 29.37
CA GLY A 292 -8.65 -36.85 29.06
C GLY A 292 -10.14 -36.54 29.14
N ALA A 293 -10.57 -35.84 30.18
CA ALA A 293 -11.95 -35.39 30.35
C ALA A 293 -12.37 -34.40 29.23
N LEU A 294 -11.48 -33.47 28.87
CA LEU A 294 -11.70 -32.51 27.78
C LEU A 294 -11.80 -33.21 26.40
N PHE A 295 -10.95 -34.21 26.12
CA PHE A 295 -11.02 -34.99 24.89
C PHE A 295 -12.35 -35.77 24.76
N VAL A 296 -12.80 -36.42 25.83
CA VAL A 296 -14.09 -37.13 25.88
C VAL A 296 -15.25 -36.16 25.68
N PHE A 297 -15.25 -35.01 26.36
CA PHE A 297 -16.28 -33.98 26.22
C PHE A 297 -16.37 -33.43 24.79
N GLY A 298 -15.23 -33.08 24.17
CA GLY A 298 -15.17 -32.63 22.79
C GLY A 298 -15.65 -33.70 21.79
N SER A 299 -15.31 -34.97 22.03
CA SER A 299 -15.77 -36.09 21.21
C SER A 299 -17.30 -36.26 21.26
N LEU A 300 -17.90 -36.13 22.45
CA LEU A 300 -19.36 -36.13 22.61
C LEU A 300 -20.02 -34.97 21.87
N LEU A 301 -19.45 -33.76 21.97
CA LEU A 301 -19.98 -32.57 21.31
C LEU A 301 -19.95 -32.70 19.78
N ALA A 302 -18.89 -33.30 19.22
CA ALA A 302 -18.78 -33.61 17.78
C ALA A 302 -19.84 -34.63 17.32
N LEU A 303 -20.10 -35.68 18.11
CA LEU A 303 -21.14 -36.67 17.80
C LEU A 303 -22.54 -36.03 17.78
N TRP A 304 -22.86 -35.24 18.81
CA TRP A 304 -24.15 -34.51 18.87
C TRP A 304 -24.29 -33.46 17.76
N SER A 305 -23.21 -32.75 17.40
CA SER A 305 -23.17 -31.87 16.22
C SER A 305 -23.58 -32.63 14.95
N GLY A 306 -22.98 -33.81 14.73
CA GLY A 306 -23.34 -34.73 13.64
C GLY A 306 -24.83 -35.08 13.64
N VAL A 307 -25.37 -35.49 14.79
CA VAL A 307 -26.81 -35.81 14.94
C VAL A 307 -27.70 -34.61 14.58
N VAL A 308 -27.42 -33.42 15.10
CA VAL A 308 -28.20 -32.20 14.82
C VAL A 308 -28.17 -31.85 13.32
N GLY A 309 -27.00 -31.93 12.67
CA GLY A 309 -26.88 -31.72 11.23
C GLY A 309 -27.69 -32.70 10.40
N MET A 310 -27.66 -34.00 10.77
CA MET A 310 -28.47 -35.04 10.15
C MET A 310 -29.98 -34.82 10.32
N SER A 311 -30.43 -34.33 11.48
CA SER A 311 -31.84 -34.00 11.72
C SER A 311 -32.26 -32.75 10.94
N TYR A 312 -31.41 -31.71 10.91
CA TYR A 312 -31.64 -30.46 10.17
C TYR A 312 -31.83 -30.70 8.67
N THR A 313 -30.94 -31.45 8.01
CA THR A 313 -31.08 -31.77 6.58
C THR A 313 -32.40 -32.48 6.28
N ARG A 314 -32.83 -33.44 7.11
CA ARG A 314 -34.13 -34.12 6.93
C ARG A 314 -35.32 -33.17 7.12
N LEU A 315 -35.24 -32.26 8.08
CA LEU A 315 -36.32 -31.29 8.33
C LEU A 315 -36.41 -30.24 7.22
N ALA A 316 -35.27 -29.75 6.72
CA ALA A 316 -35.20 -28.83 5.59
C ALA A 316 -35.76 -29.46 4.30
N LEU A 317 -35.31 -30.67 3.95
CA LEU A 317 -35.76 -31.41 2.76
C LEU A 317 -37.18 -32.03 2.89
N ARG A 318 -37.82 -31.92 4.06
CA ARG A 318 -39.26 -32.18 4.26
C ARG A 318 -40.13 -30.93 4.16
N ARG A 319 -39.54 -29.74 4.33
CA ARG A 319 -40.23 -28.42 4.28
C ARG A 319 -40.06 -27.69 2.96
N SER A 320 -39.22 -28.19 2.05
CA SER A 320 -39.02 -27.62 0.72
C SER A 320 -40.17 -27.96 -0.24
N HIS A 321 -40.87 -26.95 -0.75
CA HIS A 321 -41.86 -27.09 -1.83
C HIS A 321 -41.22 -27.11 -3.24
N GLU A 322 -39.89 -27.07 -3.33
CA GLU A 322 -39.12 -27.12 -4.57
C GLU A 322 -38.85 -28.57 -5.01
N SER A 323 -38.46 -28.78 -6.27
CA SER A 323 -38.06 -30.10 -6.76
C SER A 323 -36.87 -30.64 -5.96
N ARG A 324 -36.82 -31.96 -5.74
CA ARG A 324 -35.85 -32.57 -4.81
C ARG A 324 -34.39 -32.26 -5.17
N ALA A 325 -34.05 -32.24 -6.47
CA ALA A 325 -32.73 -31.86 -6.94
C ALA A 325 -32.41 -30.38 -6.65
N LEU A 326 -33.33 -29.44 -6.95
CA LEU A 326 -33.11 -28.02 -6.66
C LEU A 326 -32.98 -27.76 -5.15
N ALA A 327 -33.81 -28.41 -4.34
CA ALA A 327 -33.75 -28.34 -2.88
C ALA A 327 -32.43 -28.90 -2.31
N VAL A 328 -31.94 -30.02 -2.84
CA VAL A 328 -30.65 -30.62 -2.44
C VAL A 328 -29.48 -29.76 -2.89
N ALA A 329 -29.47 -29.25 -4.12
CA ALA A 329 -28.44 -28.36 -4.65
C ALA A 329 -28.32 -27.08 -3.80
N ARG A 330 -29.44 -26.38 -3.57
CA ARG A 330 -29.49 -25.17 -2.73
C ARG A 330 -29.16 -25.45 -1.26
N LEU A 331 -29.47 -26.64 -0.74
CA LEU A 331 -29.08 -27.02 0.62
C LEU A 331 -27.58 -27.31 0.71
N ARG A 332 -27.00 -28.05 -0.25
CA ARG A 332 -25.55 -28.29 -0.36
C ARG A 332 -24.78 -26.98 -0.50
N GLU A 333 -25.23 -26.05 -1.34
CA GLU A 333 -24.65 -24.71 -1.46
C GLU A 333 -24.62 -23.99 -0.10
N LYS A 334 -25.75 -23.93 0.61
CA LYS A 334 -25.85 -23.31 1.94
C LYS A 334 -24.96 -23.99 2.98
N LEU A 335 -24.88 -25.33 2.96
CA LEU A 335 -24.03 -26.10 3.88
C LEU A 335 -22.54 -25.89 3.60
N THR A 336 -22.12 -25.87 2.33
CA THR A 336 -20.74 -25.57 1.93
C THR A 336 -20.34 -24.13 2.27
N MET A 337 -21.24 -23.16 2.07
CA MET A 337 -21.00 -21.77 2.49
C MET A 337 -20.97 -21.62 4.02
N GLY A 338 -21.80 -22.38 4.76
CA GLY A 338 -21.74 -22.47 6.22
C GLY A 338 -20.43 -23.07 6.72
N LEU A 339 -19.98 -24.18 6.13
CA LEU A 339 -18.72 -24.84 6.45
C LEU A 339 -17.53 -23.90 6.17
N ARG A 340 -17.52 -23.24 5.01
CA ARG A 340 -16.54 -22.19 4.69
C ARG A 340 -16.53 -21.07 5.73
N LEU A 341 -17.69 -20.60 6.18
CA LEU A 341 -17.78 -19.53 7.17
C LEU A 341 -17.29 -19.98 8.55
N VAL A 342 -17.61 -21.20 8.98
CA VAL A 342 -17.11 -21.79 10.24
C VAL A 342 -15.60 -21.97 10.20
N LEU A 343 -15.05 -22.52 9.11
CA LEU A 343 -13.60 -22.70 8.96
C LEU A 343 -12.87 -21.35 8.94
N LEU A 344 -13.39 -20.35 8.22
CA LEU A 344 -12.83 -19.00 8.22
C LEU A 344 -12.92 -18.32 9.60
N ALA A 345 -14.00 -18.54 10.35
CA ALA A 345 -14.15 -17.99 11.70
C ALA A 345 -13.20 -18.67 12.72
N ALA A 346 -13.02 -19.98 12.62
CA ALA A 346 -12.05 -20.72 13.46
C ALA A 346 -10.60 -20.30 13.13
N VAL A 347 -10.26 -20.12 11.85
CA VAL A 347 -8.96 -19.57 11.44
C VAL A 347 -8.79 -18.12 11.93
N ALA A 348 -9.83 -17.28 11.84
CA ALA A 348 -9.79 -15.91 12.36
C ALA A 348 -9.61 -15.88 13.89
N ALA A 349 -10.25 -16.79 14.63
CA ALA A 349 -10.05 -16.94 16.08
C ALA A 349 -8.63 -17.43 16.40
N ALA A 350 -8.10 -18.43 15.70
CA ALA A 350 -6.72 -18.89 15.88
C ALA A 350 -5.69 -17.78 15.60
N LEU A 351 -5.91 -16.97 14.56
CA LEU A 351 -5.09 -15.78 14.25
C LEU A 351 -5.26 -14.67 15.28
N ALA A 352 -6.46 -14.43 15.82
CA ALA A 352 -6.68 -13.51 16.92
C ALA A 352 -5.89 -13.94 18.17
N GLY A 353 -5.84 -15.24 18.48
CA GLY A 353 -5.01 -15.78 19.55
C GLY A 353 -3.50 -15.64 19.31
N ALA A 354 -3.05 -15.83 18.06
CA ALA A 354 -1.65 -15.59 17.71
C ALA A 354 -1.25 -14.11 17.84
N LEU A 355 -2.15 -13.19 17.46
CA LEU A 355 -1.98 -11.74 17.68
C LEU A 355 -1.98 -11.39 19.17
N ASP A 356 -2.92 -11.93 19.93
CA ASP A 356 -3.05 -11.77 21.38
C ASP A 356 -1.76 -12.19 22.10
N ALA A 357 -1.33 -13.44 21.94
CA ALA A 357 -0.11 -13.96 22.55
C ALA A 357 1.15 -13.16 22.15
N LEU A 358 1.28 -12.77 20.89
CA LEU A 358 2.41 -11.96 20.40
C LEU A 358 2.39 -10.53 20.98
N SER A 359 1.21 -9.96 21.15
CA SER A 359 1.03 -8.59 21.69
C SER A 359 1.33 -8.50 23.18
N TRP A 360 0.92 -9.49 23.98
CA TRP A 360 1.28 -9.56 25.41
C TRP A 360 2.77 -9.78 25.61
N TRP A 361 3.39 -10.69 24.84
CA TRP A 361 4.85 -10.87 24.84
C TRP A 361 5.60 -9.57 24.50
N LEU A 362 5.14 -8.84 23.48
CA LEU A 362 5.75 -7.57 23.10
C LEU A 362 5.53 -6.48 24.17
N LEU A 363 4.35 -6.42 24.79
CA LEU A 363 4.06 -5.49 25.88
C LEU A 363 4.94 -5.74 27.11
N GLU A 364 5.18 -7.01 27.47
CA GLU A 364 6.12 -7.38 28.54
C GLU A 364 7.54 -6.93 28.19
N ALA A 365 8.03 -7.20 26.98
CA ALA A 365 9.36 -6.78 26.52
C ALA A 365 9.55 -5.26 26.46
N LEU A 366 8.48 -4.48 26.25
CA LEU A 366 8.52 -3.01 26.37
C LEU A 366 8.54 -2.55 27.83
N GLN A 367 7.80 -3.22 28.73
CA GLN A 367 7.66 -2.85 30.14
C GLN A 367 8.84 -3.28 31.02
N SER A 368 9.51 -4.39 30.70
CA SER A 368 10.71 -4.87 31.41
C SER A 368 11.94 -3.98 31.18
N GLY A 369 11.83 -2.98 30.30
CA GLY A 369 12.87 -1.96 30.09
C GLY A 369 14.09 -2.44 29.31
N GLU A 370 13.96 -3.53 28.54
CA GLU A 370 15.12 -4.19 27.90
C GLU A 370 15.97 -3.22 27.09
N THR A 371 17.28 -3.26 27.30
CA THR A 371 18.24 -2.30 26.76
C THR A 371 18.37 -2.33 25.24
N TRP A 372 17.86 -3.36 24.55
CA TRP A 372 17.78 -3.41 23.09
C TRP A 372 16.58 -2.64 22.52
N VAL A 373 15.48 -2.51 23.27
CA VAL A 373 14.29 -1.71 22.89
C VAL A 373 14.62 -0.22 22.95
N TRP A 374 15.25 0.19 24.06
CA TRP A 374 15.45 1.60 24.43
C TRP A 374 16.88 2.12 24.18
N GLY A 375 17.83 1.24 23.86
CA GLY A 375 19.20 1.62 23.50
C GLY A 375 19.29 2.35 22.14
N GLY A 376 20.46 2.93 21.85
CA GLY A 376 20.68 3.80 20.67
C GLY A 376 20.48 3.18 19.28
N VAL A 377 20.20 1.88 19.19
CA VAL A 377 19.90 1.15 17.94
C VAL A 377 18.44 0.64 17.90
N GLY A 378 17.61 1.02 18.89
CA GLY A 378 16.22 0.61 19.04
C GLY A 378 15.24 1.21 18.02
N ILE A 379 13.97 1.32 18.40
CA ILE A 379 12.82 1.56 17.49
C ILE A 379 13.03 2.74 16.51
N GLY A 380 13.65 3.84 16.94
CA GLY A 380 13.96 4.98 16.05
C GLY A 380 14.95 4.63 14.94
N SER A 381 16.03 3.94 15.29
CA SER A 381 17.07 3.48 14.35
C SER A 381 16.55 2.38 13.44
N ALA A 382 15.72 1.46 13.96
CA ALA A 382 14.99 0.49 13.16
C ALA A 382 14.01 1.16 12.17
N GLY A 383 13.30 2.22 12.58
CA GLY A 383 12.42 3.01 11.72
C GLY A 383 13.18 3.78 10.62
N ILE A 384 14.36 4.33 10.93
CA ILE A 384 15.24 4.99 9.95
C ILE A 384 15.82 3.96 8.96
N LEU A 385 16.26 2.80 9.45
CA LEU A 385 16.72 1.69 8.60
C LEU A 385 15.58 1.16 7.73
N LEU A 386 14.36 1.03 8.25
CA LEU A 386 13.18 0.62 7.47
C LEU A 386 12.82 1.66 6.41
N MET A 387 12.81 2.97 6.73
CA MET A 387 12.63 4.03 5.74
C MET A 387 13.70 3.98 4.64
N ARG A 388 14.98 3.81 5.00
CA ARG A 388 16.09 3.74 4.05
C ARG A 388 16.05 2.47 3.19
N ALA A 389 15.74 1.33 3.79
CA ALA A 389 15.62 0.03 3.13
C ALA A 389 14.32 -0.14 2.34
N LEU A 390 13.30 0.70 2.56
CA LEU A 390 12.11 0.78 1.70
C LEU A 390 12.26 1.82 0.58
N ALA A 391 12.87 2.98 0.84
CA ALA A 391 12.97 4.07 -0.14
C ALA A 391 13.71 3.64 -1.43
N GLN A 392 14.85 2.96 -1.28
CA GLN A 392 15.67 2.55 -2.41
C GLN A 392 15.00 1.48 -3.30
N PRO A 393 14.41 0.38 -2.76
CA PRO A 393 13.61 -0.52 -3.59
C PRO A 393 12.28 0.07 -4.03
N LEU A 394 11.68 1.06 -3.35
CA LEU A 394 10.50 1.76 -3.88
C LEU A 394 10.82 2.50 -5.19
N GLN A 395 12.00 3.13 -5.28
CA GLN A 395 12.49 3.75 -6.52
C GLN A 395 12.72 2.69 -7.60
N LEU A 396 13.52 1.66 -7.30
CA LEU A 396 13.85 0.58 -8.24
C LEU A 396 12.62 -0.27 -8.67
N LEU A 397 11.58 -0.37 -7.83
CA LEU A 397 10.33 -1.05 -8.16
C LEU A 397 9.36 -0.14 -8.92
N ALA A 398 9.37 1.18 -8.71
CA ALA A 398 8.64 2.11 -9.58
C ALA A 398 9.21 2.08 -11.00
N GLU A 399 10.54 2.07 -11.14
CA GLU A 399 11.23 1.91 -12.42
C GLU A 399 10.89 0.57 -13.09
N LYS A 400 11.03 -0.56 -12.39
CA LYS A 400 10.77 -1.89 -12.96
C LYS A 400 9.28 -2.23 -13.15
N ALA A 401 8.36 -1.59 -12.42
CA ALA A 401 6.92 -1.77 -12.64
C ALA A 401 6.43 -1.12 -13.94
N HIS A 402 7.16 -0.14 -14.49
CA HIS A 402 6.90 0.41 -15.83
C HIS A 402 7.68 -0.34 -16.92
N ALA A 403 8.92 -0.73 -16.65
CA ALA A 403 9.84 -1.32 -17.64
C ALA A 403 9.60 -2.82 -17.99
N GLY A 404 8.38 -3.35 -17.87
CA GLY A 404 7.93 -4.65 -18.40
C GLY A 404 8.65 -5.94 -17.94
N THR A 405 9.70 -5.86 -17.12
CA THR A 405 10.79 -6.85 -17.11
C THR A 405 10.63 -7.97 -16.08
N GLY A 406 9.83 -8.97 -16.45
CA GLY A 406 10.23 -10.38 -16.33
C GLY A 406 10.51 -10.96 -14.94
N SER A 407 9.89 -10.48 -13.86
CA SER A 407 10.02 -11.08 -12.52
C SER A 407 8.70 -11.20 -11.75
N ASP A 408 8.12 -12.40 -11.80
CA ASP A 408 6.96 -12.85 -11.02
C ASP A 408 7.09 -12.61 -9.50
N TRP A 409 8.32 -12.51 -9.00
CA TRP A 409 8.60 -12.35 -7.57
C TRP A 409 8.41 -10.92 -7.07
N GLY A 410 8.59 -9.89 -7.91
CA GLY A 410 8.45 -8.48 -7.50
C GLY A 410 7.10 -8.17 -6.85
N PRO A 411 5.97 -8.43 -7.52
CA PRO A 411 4.64 -8.25 -6.95
C PRO A 411 4.36 -9.14 -5.73
N ARG A 412 4.95 -10.35 -5.67
CA ARG A 412 4.77 -11.28 -4.54
C ARG A 412 5.51 -10.80 -3.28
N LEU A 413 6.72 -10.26 -3.44
CA LEU A 413 7.50 -9.64 -2.36
C LEU A 413 6.85 -8.35 -1.88
N LEU A 414 6.29 -7.53 -2.77
CA LEU A 414 5.47 -6.36 -2.39
C LEU A 414 4.22 -6.78 -1.60
N ASN A 415 3.50 -7.83 -2.02
CA ASN A 415 2.36 -8.38 -1.29
C ASN A 415 2.76 -8.84 0.13
N LEU A 416 3.89 -9.54 0.27
CA LEU A 416 4.40 -10.00 1.56
C LEU A 416 4.83 -8.81 2.46
N GLY A 417 5.62 -7.88 1.93
CA GLY A 417 6.09 -6.70 2.66
C GLY A 417 4.94 -5.80 3.14
N GLY A 418 3.94 -5.56 2.29
CA GLY A 418 2.73 -4.81 2.67
C GLY A 418 1.92 -5.52 3.77
N ALA A 419 1.78 -6.84 3.68
CA ALA A 419 1.08 -7.64 4.70
C ALA A 419 1.83 -7.66 6.05
N VAL A 420 3.15 -7.79 6.04
CA VAL A 420 4.00 -7.68 7.25
C VAL A 420 3.93 -6.27 7.84
N GLY A 421 3.91 -5.22 7.02
CA GLY A 421 3.72 -3.84 7.46
C GLY A 421 2.36 -3.60 8.15
N LEU A 422 1.27 -4.14 7.57
CA LEU A 422 -0.06 -4.12 8.20
C LEU A 422 -0.07 -4.86 9.53
N LEU A 423 0.53 -6.06 9.58
CA LEU A 423 0.62 -6.88 10.78
C LEU A 423 1.37 -6.13 11.89
N ALA A 424 2.52 -5.54 11.60
CA ALA A 424 3.31 -4.76 12.54
C ALA A 424 2.56 -3.50 13.03
N LEU A 425 1.83 -2.80 12.15
CA LEU A 425 1.05 -1.62 12.54
C LEU A 425 -0.16 -1.97 13.42
N VAL A 426 -0.88 -3.06 13.10
CA VAL A 426 -1.99 -3.56 13.94
C VAL A 426 -1.45 -4.02 15.29
N LEU A 427 -0.32 -4.71 15.33
CA LEU A 427 0.34 -5.14 16.57
C LEU A 427 0.76 -3.94 17.43
N ALA A 428 1.37 -2.92 16.83
CA ALA A 428 1.78 -1.70 17.55
C ALA A 428 0.59 -0.95 18.18
N TRP A 429 -0.53 -0.82 17.44
CA TRP A 429 -1.75 -0.22 17.99
C TRP A 429 -2.46 -1.11 19.02
N MET A 430 -2.36 -2.43 18.87
CA MET A 430 -2.86 -3.40 19.87
C MET A 430 -2.12 -3.26 21.19
N VAL A 431 -0.79 -3.25 21.16
CA VAL A 431 0.08 -3.05 22.33
C VAL A 431 -0.14 -1.69 22.98
N ALA A 432 -0.31 -0.63 22.20
CA ALA A 432 -0.66 0.70 22.72
C ALA A 432 -2.03 0.72 23.43
N ALA A 433 -3.03 0.00 22.89
CA ALA A 433 -4.34 -0.13 23.52
C ALA A 433 -4.29 -1.00 24.79
N GLN A 434 -3.57 -2.12 24.78
CA GLN A 434 -3.34 -2.96 25.97
C GLN A 434 -2.65 -2.18 27.08
N TRP A 435 -1.60 -1.42 26.76
CA TRP A 435 -0.94 -0.53 27.71
C TRP A 435 -1.94 0.47 28.32
N PHE A 436 -2.72 1.18 27.50
CA PHE A 436 -3.71 2.13 28.01
C PHE A 436 -4.77 1.47 28.91
N VAL A 437 -5.29 0.31 28.49
CA VAL A 437 -6.39 -0.42 29.17
C VAL A 437 -5.93 -1.10 30.45
N PHE A 438 -4.76 -1.74 30.47
CA PHE A 438 -4.33 -2.62 31.56
C PHE A 438 -3.17 -2.09 32.42
N ALA A 439 -2.33 -1.15 31.94
CA ALA A 439 -1.20 -0.65 32.75
C ALA A 439 -1.68 0.02 34.06
N PRO A 440 -0.87 -0.03 35.13
CA PRO A 440 -1.23 0.57 36.43
C PRO A 440 -1.08 2.10 36.45
N GLU A 441 -0.18 2.66 35.64
CA GLU A 441 0.11 4.10 35.51
C GLU A 441 0.05 4.52 34.03
N PRO A 442 -1.13 4.54 33.36
CA PRO A 442 -1.22 4.89 31.94
C PRO A 442 -1.16 6.41 31.73
N VAL A 443 -2.15 7.14 32.26
CA VAL A 443 -2.22 8.60 32.22
C VAL A 443 -2.95 9.06 33.48
N ARG A 444 -2.41 10.07 34.19
CA ARG A 444 -2.91 10.57 35.49
C ARG A 444 -4.43 10.82 35.53
N ALA A 445 -5.02 11.32 34.44
CA ALA A 445 -6.44 11.65 34.35
C ALA A 445 -7.40 10.44 34.26
N VAL A 446 -6.89 9.22 34.04
CA VAL A 446 -7.69 8.00 33.90
C VAL A 446 -7.15 6.79 34.68
N ARG A 447 -6.11 7.00 35.50
CA ARG A 447 -5.42 5.93 36.24
C ARG A 447 -6.37 5.14 37.14
N ASP A 448 -7.22 5.86 37.87
CA ASP A 448 -8.07 5.29 38.92
C ASP A 448 -9.37 4.65 38.35
N PHE A 449 -9.52 4.58 37.02
CA PHE A 449 -10.60 3.82 36.37
C PHE A 449 -10.21 2.37 36.10
N ALA A 450 -11.13 1.44 36.39
CA ALA A 450 -10.97 0.02 36.06
C ALA A 450 -10.75 -0.21 34.55
N PRO A 451 -9.97 -1.23 34.13
CA PRO A 451 -9.68 -1.51 32.72
C PRO A 451 -10.91 -1.61 31.81
N GLY A 452 -12.00 -2.22 32.28
CA GLY A 452 -13.27 -2.26 31.54
C GLY A 452 -13.84 -0.87 31.21
N VAL A 453 -13.72 0.09 32.14
CA VAL A 453 -14.14 1.50 31.91
C VAL A 453 -13.20 2.19 30.92
N ARG A 454 -11.89 1.94 31.00
CA ARG A 454 -10.91 2.46 30.02
C ARG A 454 -11.16 1.91 28.62
N ALA A 455 -11.44 0.62 28.48
CA ALA A 455 -11.80 -0.04 27.22
C ALA A 455 -13.13 0.49 26.63
N LEU A 456 -14.15 0.67 27.47
CA LEU A 456 -15.42 1.30 27.06
C LEU A 456 -15.21 2.76 26.62
N GLY A 457 -14.28 3.50 27.24
CA GLY A 457 -13.88 4.84 26.81
C GLY A 457 -13.29 4.86 25.39
N LEU A 458 -12.38 3.92 25.07
CA LEU A 458 -11.84 3.75 23.71
C LEU A 458 -12.94 3.36 22.69
N LEU A 459 -13.87 2.48 23.08
CA LEU A 459 -15.01 2.08 22.25
C LEU A 459 -15.97 3.24 21.98
N ALA A 460 -16.24 4.07 23.00
CA ALA A 460 -17.08 5.25 22.88
C ALA A 460 -16.44 6.32 21.98
N LEU A 461 -15.14 6.59 22.15
CA LEU A 461 -14.37 7.54 21.33
C LEU A 461 -14.35 7.13 19.85
N THR A 462 -14.06 5.87 19.57
CA THR A 462 -14.03 5.33 18.19
C THR A 462 -15.41 5.32 17.56
N THR A 463 -16.44 4.88 18.29
CA THR A 463 -17.83 4.90 17.83
C THR A 463 -18.30 6.32 17.54
N LEU A 464 -17.99 7.30 18.39
CA LEU A 464 -18.30 8.71 18.18
C LEU A 464 -17.58 9.27 16.94
N TRP A 465 -16.28 8.97 16.77
CA TRP A 465 -15.53 9.35 15.57
C TRP A 465 -16.18 8.80 14.30
N TRP A 466 -16.58 7.53 14.29
CA TRP A 466 -17.26 6.92 13.14
C TRP A 466 -18.62 7.57 12.88
N LEU A 467 -19.44 7.77 13.92
CA LEU A 467 -20.78 8.37 13.78
C LEU A 467 -20.71 9.79 13.19
N LEU A 468 -19.74 10.60 13.62
CA LEU A 468 -19.54 11.96 13.12
C LEU A 468 -18.88 12.01 11.73
N SER A 469 -17.89 11.15 11.47
CA SER A 469 -17.02 11.29 10.28
C SER A 469 -17.28 10.30 9.14
N ALA A 470 -17.97 9.18 9.36
CA ALA A 470 -18.06 8.11 8.34
C ALA A 470 -18.87 8.49 7.09
N ARG A 471 -19.65 9.59 7.15
CA ARG A 471 -20.33 10.18 5.97
C ARG A 471 -19.47 11.19 5.20
N ASN A 472 -18.34 11.64 5.73
CA ASN A 472 -17.49 12.66 5.10
C ASN A 472 -16.58 12.05 4.02
N ALA A 473 -17.15 11.82 2.83
CA ALA A 473 -16.43 11.32 1.66
C ALA A 473 -15.25 12.21 1.23
N HIS A 474 -15.40 13.55 1.35
CA HIS A 474 -14.34 14.49 0.99
C HIS A 474 -13.07 14.30 1.83
N MET A 475 -13.19 13.80 3.07
CA MET A 475 -12.05 13.59 3.94
C MET A 475 -11.08 12.53 3.40
N ALA A 476 -11.55 11.49 2.71
CA ALA A 476 -10.68 10.49 2.09
C ALA A 476 -9.71 11.10 1.06
N ASN A 477 -10.14 12.15 0.35
CA ASN A 477 -9.31 12.94 -0.57
C ASN A 477 -8.49 14.03 0.18
N ALA A 478 -9.00 14.59 1.28
CA ALA A 478 -8.28 15.62 2.06
C ALA A 478 -7.12 15.07 2.92
N THR A 479 -7.15 13.77 3.21
CA THR A 479 -6.04 12.99 3.81
C THR A 479 -5.02 12.49 2.80
N SER A 480 -5.14 12.84 1.50
CA SER A 480 -4.24 12.39 0.44
C SER A 480 -3.35 13.53 -0.08
N LEU A 481 -2.32 13.20 -0.86
CA LEU A 481 -1.42 14.18 -1.48
C LEU A 481 -2.04 14.87 -2.71
N HIS A 482 -3.16 14.34 -3.24
CA HIS A 482 -3.82 14.87 -4.44
C HIS A 482 -4.11 16.38 -4.36
N GLY A 483 -4.55 16.88 -3.21
CA GLY A 483 -4.89 18.29 -3.02
C GLY A 483 -3.68 19.24 -3.22
N PHE A 484 -2.51 18.84 -2.70
CA PHE A 484 -1.26 19.59 -2.89
C PHE A 484 -0.76 19.48 -4.34
N TYR A 485 -0.80 18.27 -4.90
CA TYR A 485 -0.38 18.02 -6.28
C TYR A 485 -1.19 18.84 -7.30
N ARG A 486 -2.53 18.81 -7.18
CA ARG A 486 -3.44 19.67 -7.96
C ARG A 486 -3.11 21.14 -7.80
N ALA A 487 -2.89 21.64 -6.59
CA ALA A 487 -2.60 23.05 -6.36
C ALA A 487 -1.31 23.48 -7.09
N ARG A 488 -0.23 22.70 -7.00
CA ARG A 488 1.03 22.97 -7.70
C ARG A 488 0.89 22.90 -9.22
N LEU A 489 0.23 21.87 -9.75
CA LEU A 489 -0.04 21.76 -11.20
C LEU A 489 -0.88 22.93 -11.73
N THR A 490 -1.91 23.34 -10.98
CA THR A 490 -2.81 24.43 -11.37
C THR A 490 -2.04 25.75 -11.42
N ALA A 491 -1.29 26.08 -10.36
CA ALA A 491 -0.50 27.31 -10.29
C ALA A 491 0.63 27.37 -11.34
N ALA A 492 1.22 26.23 -11.73
CA ALA A 492 2.27 26.19 -12.75
C ALA A 492 1.72 26.25 -14.18
N TYR A 493 0.73 25.42 -14.51
CA TYR A 493 0.29 25.18 -15.90
C TYR A 493 -1.05 25.85 -16.26
N LEU A 494 -2.07 25.77 -15.40
CA LEU A 494 -3.42 26.29 -15.72
C LEU A 494 -3.55 27.80 -15.48
N ALA A 495 -2.68 28.36 -14.65
CA ALA A 495 -2.51 29.80 -14.36
C ALA A 495 -2.26 30.68 -15.61
N ILE A 496 -1.76 30.10 -16.71
CA ILE A 496 -1.49 30.82 -17.97
C ILE A 496 -2.77 31.35 -18.64
N GLY A 497 -3.93 30.74 -18.36
CA GLY A 497 -5.24 31.26 -18.80
C GLY A 497 -5.92 32.18 -17.77
N ASN A 498 -5.18 32.80 -16.84
CA ASN A 498 -5.75 33.66 -15.80
C ASN A 498 -5.34 35.14 -16.01
N GLU A 499 -6.31 35.96 -16.43
CA GLU A 499 -6.16 37.42 -16.57
C GLU A 499 -5.63 38.09 -15.29
N ALA A 500 -6.03 37.60 -14.11
CA ALA A 500 -5.61 38.16 -12.82
C ALA A 500 -4.11 37.96 -12.50
N ARG A 501 -3.38 37.18 -13.31
CA ARG A 501 -1.91 37.06 -13.24
C ARG A 501 -1.18 37.83 -14.35
N ASP A 502 -1.90 38.34 -15.35
CA ASP A 502 -1.41 39.05 -16.54
C ASP A 502 -0.05 38.55 -17.09
N LEU A 503 -0.01 37.26 -17.43
CA LEU A 503 1.19 36.60 -17.94
C LEU A 503 1.44 36.83 -19.45
N ILE A 504 0.66 37.69 -20.11
CA ILE A 504 0.70 37.88 -21.58
C ILE A 504 0.84 39.37 -21.96
N HIS A 505 0.12 40.28 -21.31
CA HIS A 505 0.09 41.70 -21.68
C HIS A 505 0.92 42.59 -20.74
N GLY A 506 1.24 42.10 -19.53
CA GLY A 506 1.71 42.91 -18.43
C GLY A 506 3.15 43.45 -18.49
N GLU A 507 3.28 44.77 -18.53
CA GLU A 507 4.50 45.51 -18.19
C GLU A 507 4.93 45.36 -16.70
N VAL A 508 4.12 44.63 -15.90
CA VAL A 508 4.22 44.45 -14.44
C VAL A 508 5.59 43.94 -13.98
N SER A 509 6.36 43.29 -14.87
CA SER A 509 7.74 42.83 -14.63
C SER A 509 8.68 43.93 -14.08
N ARG A 510 8.39 45.22 -14.31
CA ARG A 510 9.15 46.36 -13.75
C ARG A 510 8.75 46.81 -12.33
N LYS A 511 7.66 46.31 -11.72
CA LYS A 511 7.16 46.76 -10.40
C LYS A 511 6.92 45.65 -9.36
N GLY A 512 7.88 44.74 -9.21
CA GLY A 512 8.15 44.06 -7.93
C GLY A 512 7.21 42.92 -7.50
N THR A 513 5.91 42.99 -7.75
CA THR A 513 4.94 41.92 -7.45
C THR A 513 5.07 40.76 -8.45
N LYS A 514 6.12 39.95 -8.27
CA LYS A 514 6.28 38.65 -8.94
C LYS A 514 5.16 37.71 -8.47
N ALA A 515 4.09 37.57 -9.26
CA ALA A 515 2.98 36.66 -8.97
C ALA A 515 3.52 35.24 -8.66
N SER A 516 3.30 34.73 -7.45
CA SER A 516 3.98 33.50 -7.03
C SER A 516 3.24 32.25 -7.51
N VAL A 517 4.00 31.21 -7.87
CA VAL A 517 3.47 29.83 -8.04
C VAL A 517 3.08 29.19 -6.69
N ARG A 518 3.36 29.87 -5.56
CA ARG A 518 2.89 29.49 -4.22
C ARG A 518 1.52 30.08 -3.86
N GLU A 519 1.15 31.18 -4.50
CA GLU A 519 -0.10 31.89 -4.20
C GLU A 519 -1.23 31.25 -5.01
N VAL A 520 -2.34 30.94 -4.33
CA VAL A 520 -3.57 30.46 -4.97
C VAL A 520 -4.35 31.69 -5.43
N VAL A 521 -4.37 31.95 -6.74
CA VAL A 521 -5.08 33.10 -7.31
C VAL A 521 -6.43 32.63 -7.86
N GLN A 522 -7.49 33.40 -7.61
CA GLN A 522 -8.80 33.11 -8.17
C GLN A 522 -8.71 33.11 -9.70
N GLY A 523 -9.32 32.11 -10.35
CA GLY A 523 -9.26 31.93 -11.80
C GLY A 523 -8.10 31.08 -12.30
N ASP A 524 -7.19 30.59 -11.44
CA ASP A 524 -6.13 29.66 -11.86
C ASP A 524 -6.69 28.31 -12.34
N ASP A 525 -7.67 27.77 -11.60
CA ASP A 525 -8.46 26.59 -11.97
C ASP A 525 -9.83 27.01 -12.52
N THR A 526 -10.44 26.18 -13.36
CA THR A 526 -11.74 26.46 -14.01
C THR A 526 -12.62 25.21 -14.05
N GLY A 527 -13.95 25.38 -14.09
CA GLY A 527 -14.90 24.27 -14.20
C GLY A 527 -14.69 23.49 -15.51
N LEU A 528 -14.75 22.15 -15.49
CA LEU A 528 -14.51 21.35 -16.70
C LEU A 528 -15.49 21.74 -17.84
N THR A 529 -16.76 22.01 -17.51
CA THR A 529 -17.80 22.44 -18.45
C THR A 529 -17.64 23.88 -18.96
N SER A 530 -16.80 24.70 -18.31
CA SER A 530 -16.47 26.07 -18.73
C SER A 530 -15.26 26.12 -19.67
N TYR A 531 -14.40 25.11 -19.63
CA TYR A 531 -13.16 25.02 -20.38
C TYR A 531 -13.42 24.58 -21.85
N LYS A 532 -13.72 25.53 -22.72
CA LYS A 532 -14.11 25.26 -24.13
C LYS A 532 -13.14 25.88 -25.14
N PRO A 533 -11.88 25.40 -25.25
CA PRO A 533 -10.90 25.92 -26.20
C PRO A 533 -11.40 25.85 -27.66
N GLU A 534 -12.30 24.92 -27.99
CA GLU A 534 -12.91 24.81 -29.32
C GLU A 534 -13.75 26.02 -29.71
N ALA A 535 -14.36 26.72 -28.73
CA ALA A 535 -15.08 27.98 -28.98
C ALA A 535 -14.16 29.14 -29.39
N CYS A 536 -12.85 29.01 -29.16
CA CYS A 536 -11.83 30.00 -29.49
C CYS A 536 -10.92 29.54 -30.65
N GLY A 537 -11.39 28.56 -31.45
CA GLY A 537 -10.65 27.98 -32.58
C GLY A 537 -9.59 26.95 -32.19
N GLY A 538 -9.54 26.51 -30.92
CA GLY A 538 -8.66 25.44 -30.43
C GLY A 538 -9.17 24.03 -30.73
N PRO A 539 -8.39 22.98 -30.41
CA PRO A 539 -8.83 21.60 -30.50
C PRO A 539 -9.77 21.22 -29.35
N ILE A 540 -10.62 20.21 -29.54
CA ILE A 540 -11.40 19.59 -28.46
C ILE A 540 -10.42 18.83 -27.58
N HIS A 541 -10.27 19.25 -26.31
CA HIS A 541 -9.32 18.64 -25.36
C HIS A 541 -9.96 17.46 -24.61
N LEU A 542 -9.28 16.32 -24.66
CA LEU A 542 -9.65 15.05 -24.06
C LEU A 542 -8.62 14.69 -22.97
N VAL A 543 -9.04 14.68 -21.71
CA VAL A 543 -8.21 14.35 -20.54
C VAL A 543 -8.51 12.91 -20.10
N ASN A 544 -7.52 12.04 -20.16
CA ASN A 544 -7.71 10.60 -19.90
C ASN A 544 -7.27 10.24 -18.48
N VAL A 545 -8.11 9.47 -17.77
CA VAL A 545 -7.84 8.92 -16.43
C VAL A 545 -8.26 7.45 -16.37
N THR A 546 -7.70 6.67 -15.45
CA THR A 546 -8.12 5.27 -15.25
C THR A 546 -9.15 5.17 -14.14
N LEU A 547 -10.33 4.61 -14.45
CA LEU A 547 -11.31 4.15 -13.47
C LEU A 547 -10.90 2.76 -12.98
N ASN A 548 -10.63 2.63 -11.69
CA ASN A 548 -10.10 1.38 -11.12
C ASN A 548 -11.23 0.37 -10.84
N GLN A 549 -10.99 -0.89 -11.21
CA GLN A 549 -11.97 -1.97 -11.25
C GLN A 549 -11.27 -3.34 -11.11
N THR A 550 -10.63 -3.58 -9.96
CA THR A 550 -10.03 -4.88 -9.63
C THR A 550 -11.09 -5.96 -9.37
N ARG A 551 -12.35 -5.56 -9.16
CA ARG A 551 -13.52 -6.44 -9.21
C ARG A 551 -14.45 -6.02 -10.32
N ASP A 552 -14.83 -7.01 -11.11
CA ASP A 552 -15.82 -6.92 -12.19
C ASP A 552 -17.17 -6.38 -11.68
N ASP A 553 -17.87 -5.59 -12.50
CA ASP A 553 -19.14 -4.95 -12.11
C ASP A 553 -20.35 -5.88 -12.29
N ALA A 554 -20.39 -6.64 -13.39
CA ALA A 554 -21.46 -7.60 -13.68
C ALA A 554 -21.42 -8.84 -12.76
N SER A 555 -20.24 -9.43 -12.55
CA SER A 555 -20.08 -10.69 -11.81
C SER A 555 -19.54 -10.54 -10.37
N GLY A 556 -18.90 -9.41 -10.04
CA GLY A 556 -18.22 -9.21 -8.77
C GLY A 556 -16.93 -10.02 -8.57
N LEU A 557 -16.52 -10.79 -9.59
CA LEU A 557 -15.29 -11.59 -9.60
C LEU A 557 -14.04 -10.70 -9.67
N TYR A 558 -12.88 -11.26 -9.37
CA TYR A 558 -11.61 -10.55 -9.49
C TYR A 558 -11.19 -10.43 -10.96
N ASN A 559 -11.02 -9.20 -11.45
CA ASN A 559 -10.52 -8.91 -12.79
C ASN A 559 -8.99 -9.05 -12.76
N ALA A 560 -8.46 -10.13 -13.33
CA ALA A 560 -7.04 -10.46 -13.22
C ALA A 560 -6.13 -9.53 -14.06
N ASP A 561 -6.61 -9.09 -15.22
CA ASP A 561 -5.75 -8.52 -16.27
C ASP A 561 -5.91 -6.99 -16.42
N ARG A 562 -7.14 -6.52 -16.68
CA ARG A 562 -7.39 -5.09 -16.96
C ARG A 562 -7.45 -4.26 -15.69
N LYS A 563 -8.09 -4.77 -14.64
CA LYS A 563 -8.28 -4.12 -13.31
C LYS A 563 -8.80 -2.68 -13.36
N GLY A 564 -9.39 -2.25 -14.47
CA GLY A 564 -9.77 -0.87 -14.73
C GLY A 564 -10.19 -0.63 -16.18
N THR A 565 -10.75 0.55 -16.44
CA THR A 565 -11.17 1.02 -17.75
C THR A 565 -10.83 2.50 -17.92
N LEU A 566 -10.68 2.97 -19.16
CA LEU A 566 -10.41 4.38 -19.43
C LEU A 566 -11.65 5.24 -19.16
N VAL A 567 -11.44 6.41 -18.58
CA VAL A 567 -12.42 7.50 -18.56
C VAL A 567 -11.82 8.69 -19.29
N THR A 568 -12.50 9.16 -20.34
CA THR A 568 -12.09 10.31 -21.13
C THR A 568 -13.00 11.48 -20.81
N ALA A 569 -12.43 12.55 -20.26
CA ALA A 569 -13.15 13.73 -19.82
C ALA A 569 -12.94 14.91 -20.78
N SER A 570 -14.03 15.53 -21.21
CA SER A 570 -14.04 16.78 -21.98
C SER A 570 -15.05 17.76 -21.39
N ALA A 571 -15.10 19.00 -21.89
CA ALA A 571 -16.13 19.96 -21.50
C ALA A 571 -17.54 19.62 -22.00
N ARG A 572 -17.69 18.54 -22.78
CA ARG A 572 -18.94 18.10 -23.41
C ARG A 572 -19.45 16.77 -22.84
N ALA A 573 -18.55 15.83 -22.51
CA ALA A 573 -18.90 14.50 -22.04
C ALA A 573 -17.88 13.88 -21.09
N LEU A 574 -18.33 12.85 -20.37
CA LEU A 574 -17.47 11.85 -19.73
C LEU A 574 -17.71 10.50 -20.41
N GLU A 575 -16.74 10.02 -21.15
CA GLU A 575 -16.76 8.69 -21.75
C GLU A 575 -16.21 7.65 -20.77
N VAL A 576 -16.71 6.42 -20.84
CA VAL A 576 -16.20 5.29 -20.05
C VAL A 576 -16.03 4.08 -20.96
N GLY A 577 -14.81 3.56 -21.05
CA GLY A 577 -14.48 2.41 -21.91
C GLY A 577 -14.85 2.60 -23.40
N PRO A 578 -15.14 1.50 -24.11
CA PRO A 578 -15.38 1.55 -25.56
C PRO A 578 -16.82 1.95 -25.94
N SER A 579 -17.80 1.73 -25.07
CA SER A 579 -19.24 1.77 -25.42
C SER A 579 -20.03 2.91 -24.77
N ASP A 580 -19.54 3.54 -23.70
CA ASP A 580 -20.36 4.40 -22.86
C ASP A 580 -19.91 5.86 -22.86
N ALA A 581 -20.90 6.75 -22.70
CA ALA A 581 -20.70 8.17 -22.46
C ALA A 581 -21.87 8.81 -21.70
N ALA A 582 -21.54 9.81 -20.89
CA ALA A 582 -22.47 10.75 -20.28
C ALA A 582 -22.29 12.13 -20.94
N LEU A 583 -23.34 12.73 -21.49
CA LEU A 583 -23.30 14.14 -21.88
C LEU A 583 -23.35 14.99 -20.61
N LEU A 584 -22.46 15.98 -20.49
CA LEU A 584 -22.35 16.76 -19.25
C LEU A 584 -23.52 17.73 -19.02
N ARG A 585 -24.29 18.06 -20.06
CA ARG A 585 -25.56 18.78 -19.95
C ARG A 585 -26.60 17.99 -19.14
N ASP A 586 -26.62 16.67 -19.29
CA ASP A 586 -27.56 15.80 -18.56
C ASP A 586 -27.06 15.53 -17.12
N CYS A 587 -25.87 16.03 -16.77
CA CYS A 587 -25.21 15.88 -15.47
C CYS A 587 -25.31 17.14 -14.58
N GLU A 588 -26.07 18.18 -14.96
CA GLU A 588 -26.16 19.49 -14.28
C GLU A 588 -26.44 19.45 -12.76
N SER A 589 -26.97 18.34 -12.24
CA SER A 589 -27.20 18.11 -10.81
C SER A 589 -26.00 17.55 -10.00
N ARG A 590 -24.82 17.39 -10.60
CA ARG A 590 -23.65 16.73 -9.98
C ARG A 590 -22.34 17.52 -10.14
N ASP A 591 -21.52 17.58 -9.09
CA ASP A 591 -20.17 18.16 -9.15
C ASP A 591 -19.21 17.28 -9.97
N ILE A 592 -19.09 17.62 -11.27
CA ILE A 592 -18.11 17.06 -12.20
C ILE A 592 -16.68 17.51 -11.85
N GLY A 593 -16.53 18.67 -11.20
CA GLY A 593 -15.25 19.26 -10.82
C GLY A 593 -14.60 20.18 -11.86
N THR A 594 -13.36 20.52 -11.56
CA THR A 594 -12.54 21.47 -12.33
C THR A 594 -11.54 20.78 -13.24
N LEU A 595 -11.03 21.49 -14.25
CA LEU A 595 -9.97 21.01 -15.13
C LEU A 595 -8.75 20.54 -14.32
N GLY A 596 -8.31 21.31 -13.33
CA GLY A 596 -7.19 20.95 -12.45
C GLY A 596 -7.42 19.64 -11.66
N ARG A 597 -8.67 19.29 -11.32
CA ARG A 597 -9.02 18.00 -10.70
C ARG A 597 -8.79 16.85 -11.68
N TRP A 598 -9.25 16.98 -12.92
CA TRP A 598 -9.10 15.95 -13.95
C TRP A 598 -7.65 15.80 -14.43
N VAL A 599 -6.93 16.91 -14.59
CA VAL A 599 -5.49 16.94 -14.93
C VAL A 599 -4.66 16.30 -13.81
N ALA A 600 -4.91 16.63 -12.54
CA ALA A 600 -4.20 16.02 -11.42
C ALA A 600 -4.54 14.53 -11.22
N ALA A 601 -5.77 14.10 -11.51
CA ALA A 601 -6.13 12.68 -11.53
C ALA A 601 -5.47 11.96 -12.72
N SER A 602 -5.37 12.61 -13.88
CA SER A 602 -4.68 12.09 -15.07
C SER A 602 -3.19 11.87 -14.83
N GLY A 603 -2.56 12.63 -13.92
CA GLY A 603 -1.17 12.47 -13.48
C GLY A 603 -0.95 11.67 -12.18
N ALA A 604 -1.97 10.98 -11.67
CA ALA A 604 -1.93 10.33 -10.36
C ALA A 604 -1.25 8.94 -10.37
N ALA A 605 0.01 8.87 -10.82
CA ALA A 605 0.75 7.62 -10.99
C ALA A 605 0.98 6.88 -9.65
N ALA A 606 1.42 7.60 -8.61
CA ALA A 606 1.58 7.03 -7.27
C ALA A 606 0.22 6.92 -6.55
N SER A 607 -0.49 5.81 -6.81
CA SER A 607 -1.86 5.57 -6.35
C SER A 607 -2.09 4.10 -5.96
N PRO A 608 -2.79 3.82 -4.83
CA PRO A 608 -3.19 2.45 -4.45
C PRO A 608 -3.98 1.68 -5.51
N GLY A 609 -4.82 2.38 -6.28
CA GLY A 609 -5.40 1.88 -7.53
C GLY A 609 -4.55 2.35 -8.71
N ALA A 610 -3.95 1.40 -9.41
CA ALA A 610 -3.00 1.61 -10.52
C ALA A 610 -3.42 0.81 -11.76
N GLY A 611 -4.72 0.68 -12.05
CA GLY A 611 -5.24 -0.10 -13.19
C GLY A 611 -4.67 -1.51 -13.22
N SER A 612 -4.20 -1.96 -14.39
CA SER A 612 -3.57 -3.29 -14.59
C SER A 612 -2.42 -3.57 -13.61
N TYR A 613 -1.65 -2.55 -13.23
CA TYR A 613 -0.53 -2.65 -12.29
C TYR A 613 -0.96 -2.81 -10.82
N THR A 614 -2.26 -2.68 -10.51
CA THR A 614 -2.76 -2.82 -9.13
C THR A 614 -2.45 -4.19 -8.53
N SER A 615 -1.85 -4.18 -7.34
CA SER A 615 -1.65 -5.36 -6.47
C SER A 615 -1.93 -4.99 -5.02
N ALA A 616 -2.28 -5.98 -4.19
CA ALA A 616 -2.68 -5.74 -2.80
C ALA A 616 -1.53 -5.12 -1.97
N GLY A 617 -0.30 -5.61 -2.13
CA GLY A 617 0.89 -5.10 -1.46
C GLY A 617 1.24 -3.67 -1.85
N TRP A 618 1.20 -3.35 -3.15
CA TRP A 618 1.41 -1.99 -3.65
C TRP A 618 0.39 -1.02 -3.05
N ALA A 619 -0.89 -1.40 -3.09
CA ALA A 619 -1.98 -0.59 -2.58
C ALA A 619 -1.84 -0.31 -1.07
N LEU A 620 -1.55 -1.36 -0.30
CA LEU A 620 -1.37 -1.32 1.15
C LEU A 620 -0.11 -0.53 1.57
N LEU A 621 1.00 -0.68 0.83
CA LEU A 621 2.23 0.08 1.03
C LEU A 621 2.03 1.58 0.78
N LEU A 622 1.44 1.96 -0.35
CA LEU A 622 1.12 3.36 -0.66
C LEU A 622 0.09 3.95 0.31
N PHE A 623 -0.86 3.13 0.78
CA PHE A 623 -1.86 3.54 1.76
C PHE A 623 -1.21 3.95 3.10
N PHE A 624 -0.31 3.13 3.65
CA PHE A 624 0.40 3.47 4.90
C PHE A 624 1.38 4.62 4.74
N LEU A 625 2.13 4.67 3.65
CA LEU A 625 3.05 5.78 3.38
C LEU A 625 2.32 7.11 3.11
N GLY A 626 0.98 7.12 3.03
CA GLY A 626 0.19 8.30 2.68
C GLY A 626 0.37 8.77 1.22
N VAL A 627 1.13 8.02 0.41
CA VAL A 627 1.46 8.34 -0.99
C VAL A 627 0.28 7.98 -1.88
N ARG A 628 -0.75 8.82 -1.79
CA ARG A 628 -2.06 8.64 -2.41
C ARG A 628 -2.37 9.85 -3.29
N LEU A 629 -2.09 9.75 -4.60
CA LEU A 629 -2.43 10.78 -5.59
C LEU A 629 -3.78 10.56 -6.29
N GLY A 630 -4.33 9.34 -6.23
CA GLY A 630 -5.64 9.04 -6.78
C GLY A 630 -6.78 9.76 -6.06
N TYR A 631 -7.95 9.78 -6.70
CA TYR A 631 -9.07 10.64 -6.30
C TYR A 631 -10.41 9.90 -6.31
N TRP A 632 -11.16 10.00 -5.21
CA TRP A 632 -12.55 9.56 -5.14
C TRP A 632 -13.51 10.61 -5.72
N LEU A 633 -14.09 10.32 -6.88
CA LEU A 633 -15.17 11.10 -7.49
C LEU A 633 -16.53 10.46 -7.14
N ARG A 634 -17.55 11.27 -6.88
CA ARG A 634 -18.94 10.77 -6.79
C ARG A 634 -19.40 10.40 -8.18
N ALA A 635 -19.93 9.19 -8.39
CA ALA A 635 -20.26 8.70 -9.72
C ALA A 635 -21.15 9.71 -10.50
N PRO A 636 -20.70 10.21 -11.66
CA PRO A 636 -21.48 11.15 -12.47
C PRO A 636 -22.62 10.43 -13.21
N LEU A 637 -22.36 9.20 -13.67
CA LEU A 637 -23.40 8.27 -14.15
C LEU A 637 -24.16 7.62 -12.97
N PRO A 638 -25.36 7.05 -13.20
CA PRO A 638 -25.91 6.04 -12.28
C PRO A 638 -24.99 4.81 -12.19
N PRO A 639 -25.02 4.05 -11.08
CA PRO A 639 -24.30 2.77 -11.01
C PRO A 639 -24.84 1.76 -12.02
N GLU A 640 -23.96 0.92 -12.52
CA GLU A 640 -24.32 -0.17 -13.43
C GLU A 640 -24.77 -1.41 -12.65
N GLY A 641 -25.88 -2.03 -13.08
CA GLY A 641 -26.54 -3.14 -12.41
C GLY A 641 -27.29 -2.78 -11.11
N GLU A 642 -28.13 -3.71 -10.62
CA GLU A 642 -28.82 -3.53 -9.33
C GLU A 642 -27.83 -3.61 -8.16
N THR A 643 -27.40 -2.45 -7.64
CA THR A 643 -26.55 -2.41 -6.45
C THR A 643 -27.35 -2.91 -5.23
N PRO A 644 -27.00 -4.04 -4.58
CA PRO A 644 -27.87 -4.66 -3.59
C PRO A 644 -28.25 -3.70 -2.44
N PRO A 645 -29.51 -3.64 -1.98
CA PRO A 645 -29.96 -2.58 -1.07
C PRO A 645 -29.15 -2.42 0.22
N ARG A 646 -28.55 -3.52 0.73
CA ARG A 646 -27.61 -3.52 1.86
C ARG A 646 -26.31 -2.79 1.53
N VAL A 647 -25.70 -3.08 0.38
CA VAL A 647 -24.46 -2.45 -0.11
C VAL A 647 -24.71 -0.97 -0.41
N ALA A 648 -25.79 -0.64 -1.11
CA ALA A 648 -26.18 0.74 -1.38
C ALA A 648 -26.49 1.53 -0.08
N ARG A 649 -26.99 0.87 0.98
CA ARG A 649 -27.16 1.49 2.32
C ARG A 649 -25.81 1.73 3.01
N GLY A 650 -24.84 0.82 2.87
CA GLY A 650 -23.47 0.98 3.35
C GLY A 650 -22.79 2.23 2.76
N TRP A 651 -22.73 2.31 1.42
CA TRP A 651 -22.14 3.46 0.69
C TRP A 651 -22.88 4.80 0.87
N ARG A 652 -24.01 4.83 1.58
CA ARG A 652 -24.72 6.05 2.02
C ARG A 652 -24.54 6.39 3.50
N ARG A 653 -24.12 5.44 4.35
CA ARG A 653 -23.98 5.64 5.81
C ARG A 653 -22.53 5.65 6.29
N ILE A 654 -21.65 4.88 5.66
CA ILE A 654 -20.24 4.66 6.06
C ILE A 654 -19.29 4.76 4.86
N VAL A 655 -19.49 5.76 4.01
CA VAL A 655 -18.71 5.97 2.78
C VAL A 655 -17.20 6.11 3.04
N LYS A 656 -16.78 6.87 4.06
CA LYS A 656 -15.35 7.12 4.33
C LYS A 656 -14.59 5.83 4.72
N PRO A 657 -15.05 5.00 5.69
CA PRO A 657 -14.46 3.69 5.95
C PRO A 657 -14.42 2.78 4.71
N LEU A 658 -15.47 2.76 3.88
CA LEU A 658 -15.52 1.93 2.68
C LEU A 658 -14.53 2.40 1.59
N MET A 659 -14.29 3.70 1.45
CA MET A 659 -13.26 4.26 0.58
C MET A 659 -11.84 3.87 1.04
N LEU A 660 -11.53 4.13 2.31
CA LEU A 660 -10.21 3.83 2.88
C LEU A 660 -9.91 2.32 2.85
N TRP A 661 -10.91 1.48 3.16
CA TRP A 661 -10.81 0.03 2.98
C TRP A 661 -10.59 -0.38 1.52
N SER A 662 -11.35 0.21 0.58
CA SER A 662 -11.21 -0.08 -0.85
C SER A 662 -9.81 0.23 -1.38
N GLU A 663 -9.17 1.30 -0.89
CA GLU A 663 -7.77 1.61 -1.20
C GLU A 663 -6.81 0.62 -0.54
N ALA A 664 -6.88 0.44 0.79
CA ALA A 664 -5.97 -0.46 1.52
C ALA A 664 -6.06 -1.93 1.06
N SER A 665 -7.25 -2.40 0.67
CA SER A 665 -7.49 -3.79 0.22
C SER A 665 -7.54 -3.94 -1.30
N ALA A 666 -7.03 -2.96 -2.06
CA ALA A 666 -6.98 -2.94 -3.53
C ALA A 666 -8.29 -3.39 -4.23
N SER A 667 -9.46 -3.04 -3.68
CA SER A 667 -10.76 -3.63 -4.03
C SER A 667 -11.71 -2.60 -4.61
N PHE A 668 -11.42 -2.18 -5.84
CA PHE A 668 -12.18 -1.20 -6.60
C PHE A 668 -13.20 -1.89 -7.52
N TYR A 669 -14.36 -1.26 -7.74
CA TYR A 669 -15.55 -1.87 -8.34
C TYR A 669 -16.06 -1.16 -9.61
N GLY A 670 -15.26 -0.27 -10.21
CA GLY A 670 -15.64 0.46 -11.43
C GLY A 670 -17.01 1.14 -11.33
N ARG A 671 -17.90 0.84 -12.28
CA ARG A 671 -19.23 1.44 -12.40
C ARG A 671 -20.26 0.90 -11.42
N ALA A 672 -20.05 -0.27 -10.80
CA ALA A 672 -21.01 -0.89 -9.87
C ALA A 672 -21.16 -0.18 -8.50
N ARG A 673 -20.59 1.02 -8.31
CA ARG A 673 -20.65 1.79 -7.05
C ARG A 673 -20.92 3.28 -7.29
N PRO A 674 -21.58 3.97 -6.34
CA PRO A 674 -21.86 5.40 -6.43
C PRO A 674 -20.64 6.31 -6.21
N TRP A 675 -19.44 5.74 -6.05
CA TRP A 675 -18.16 6.43 -5.92
C TRP A 675 -17.12 5.70 -6.76
N TRP A 676 -16.35 6.45 -7.53
CA TRP A 676 -15.35 6.00 -8.49
C TRP A 676 -13.96 6.38 -7.98
N TYR A 677 -13.00 5.47 -8.08
CA TYR A 677 -11.60 5.75 -7.75
C TYR A 677 -10.79 5.94 -9.03
N LEU A 678 -10.32 7.17 -9.23
CA LEU A 678 -9.62 7.61 -10.43
C LEU A 678 -8.11 7.72 -10.17
N SER A 679 -7.30 7.25 -11.12
CA SER A 679 -5.83 7.40 -11.12
C SER A 679 -5.30 7.68 -12.53
N ASP A 680 -3.97 7.73 -12.68
CA ASP A 680 -3.30 8.10 -13.94
C ASP A 680 -3.88 7.39 -15.18
N GLY A 681 -4.00 8.10 -16.31
CA GLY A 681 -4.47 7.51 -17.57
C GLY A 681 -3.55 6.40 -18.09
N GLY A 682 -2.24 6.48 -17.79
CA GLY A 682 -1.24 5.49 -18.14
C GLY A 682 -1.43 4.12 -17.50
N HIS A 683 -2.20 4.05 -16.41
CA HIS A 683 -2.64 2.77 -15.84
C HIS A 683 -3.63 1.99 -16.74
N PHE A 684 -4.05 2.57 -17.86
CA PHE A 684 -4.80 1.89 -18.91
C PHE A 684 -4.22 2.15 -20.32
N ASP A 685 -4.08 3.41 -20.74
CA ASP A 685 -3.45 3.81 -22.00
C ASP A 685 -2.57 5.03 -21.76
N ASN A 686 -1.24 4.83 -21.75
CA ASN A 686 -0.30 5.93 -21.57
C ASN A 686 -0.16 6.80 -22.82
N THR A 687 -0.49 6.28 -24.01
CA THR A 687 -0.34 7.00 -25.29
C THR A 687 -1.38 8.10 -25.44
N GLY A 688 -2.59 7.89 -24.92
CA GLY A 688 -3.75 8.76 -25.15
C GLY A 688 -4.38 8.61 -26.54
N VAL A 689 -3.99 7.61 -27.33
CA VAL A 689 -4.53 7.36 -28.68
C VAL A 689 -5.88 6.62 -28.64
N TYR A 690 -6.17 5.86 -27.57
CA TYR A 690 -7.42 5.10 -27.43
C TYR A 690 -8.72 5.90 -27.72
N PRO A 691 -8.97 7.11 -27.17
CA PRO A 691 -10.17 7.89 -27.48
C PRO A 691 -10.18 8.53 -28.88
N LEU A 692 -9.04 8.58 -29.57
CA LEU A 692 -8.93 9.02 -30.96
C LEU A 692 -9.30 7.88 -31.93
N LEU A 693 -8.87 6.65 -31.62
CA LEU A 693 -9.31 5.44 -32.34
C LEU A 693 -10.83 5.24 -32.21
N LYS A 694 -11.38 5.49 -31.02
CA LYS A 694 -12.83 5.44 -30.76
C LYS A 694 -13.64 6.39 -31.64
N ARG A 695 -13.08 7.56 -31.98
CA ARG A 695 -13.64 8.57 -32.91
C ARG A 695 -13.37 8.26 -34.39
N ARG A 696 -12.63 7.19 -34.68
CA ARG A 696 -12.18 6.77 -36.02
C ARG A 696 -11.56 7.93 -36.80
N LEU A 697 -10.61 8.66 -36.20
CA LEU A 697 -9.96 9.80 -36.86
C LEU A 697 -9.13 9.37 -38.07
N ASP A 698 -8.94 10.28 -39.01
CA ASP A 698 -8.26 10.05 -40.30
C ASP A 698 -6.73 10.22 -40.18
N PHE A 699 -6.27 11.07 -39.27
CA PHE A 699 -4.85 11.26 -38.97
C PHE A 699 -4.63 11.39 -37.45
N ILE A 700 -3.63 10.71 -36.92
CA ILE A 700 -3.25 10.76 -35.51
C ILE A 700 -1.73 10.97 -35.42
N ILE A 701 -1.31 12.04 -34.75
CA ILE A 701 0.08 12.22 -34.31
C ILE A 701 0.14 11.82 -32.84
N LEU A 702 1.08 10.96 -32.46
CA LEU A 702 1.38 10.58 -31.07
C LEU A 702 2.77 11.08 -30.69
N ALA A 703 2.86 11.93 -29.67
CA ALA A 703 4.09 12.14 -28.92
C ALA A 703 4.17 11.09 -27.81
N ASP A 704 4.91 10.00 -28.05
CA ASP A 704 5.23 9.00 -27.02
C ASP A 704 6.47 9.42 -26.24
N ASN A 705 6.23 10.05 -25.10
CA ASN A 705 7.23 10.51 -24.16
C ASN A 705 7.39 9.53 -22.98
N GLY A 706 6.88 8.29 -23.07
CA GLY A 706 7.08 7.24 -22.07
C GLY A 706 8.56 6.90 -21.88
N ALA A 707 8.99 6.65 -20.63
CA ALA A 707 10.39 6.38 -20.31
C ALA A 707 10.76 4.95 -20.73
N ASP A 708 11.63 4.83 -21.72
CA ASP A 708 11.82 3.59 -22.46
C ASP A 708 13.25 3.51 -23.02
N ALA A 709 14.24 3.50 -22.12
CA ALA A 709 15.66 3.55 -22.47
C ALA A 709 16.14 2.35 -23.31
N ASP A 710 15.43 1.22 -23.22
CA ASP A 710 15.68 -0.01 -23.97
C ASP A 710 14.86 -0.10 -25.28
N TYR A 711 14.01 0.90 -25.60
CA TYR A 711 13.06 0.89 -26.72
C TYR A 711 12.20 -0.40 -26.79
N GLN A 712 11.57 -0.77 -25.67
CA GLN A 712 10.67 -1.93 -25.57
C GLN A 712 9.23 -1.62 -26.02
N PHE A 713 8.85 -0.34 -26.13
CA PHE A 713 7.55 0.13 -26.63
C PHE A 713 6.31 -0.46 -25.92
N ALA A 714 6.42 -0.81 -24.64
CA ALA A 714 5.36 -1.49 -23.89
C ALA A 714 4.00 -0.75 -23.88
N ASP A 715 4.02 0.59 -23.84
CA ASP A 715 2.83 1.44 -23.93
C ASP A 715 2.11 1.30 -25.28
N LEU A 716 2.89 1.23 -26.36
CA LEU A 716 2.41 1.07 -27.73
C LEU A 716 1.93 -0.36 -28.00
N GLU A 717 2.61 -1.37 -27.44
CA GLU A 717 2.19 -2.77 -27.50
C GLU A 717 0.82 -2.96 -26.80
N ASN A 718 0.65 -2.35 -25.63
CA ASN A 718 -0.62 -2.26 -24.90
C ASN A 718 -1.71 -1.52 -25.70
N LEU A 719 -1.39 -0.40 -26.37
CA LEU A 719 -2.33 0.28 -27.28
C LEU A 719 -2.76 -0.61 -28.44
N VAL A 720 -1.83 -1.21 -29.18
CA VAL A 720 -2.12 -2.09 -30.34
C VAL A 720 -2.98 -3.27 -29.93
N ARG A 721 -2.68 -3.89 -28.78
CA ARG A 721 -3.45 -4.99 -28.21
C ARG A 721 -4.88 -4.56 -27.87
N LYS A 722 -5.07 -3.38 -27.27
CA LYS A 722 -6.40 -2.85 -26.90
C LYS A 722 -7.20 -2.35 -28.09
N ALA A 723 -6.57 -1.72 -29.09
CA ALA A 723 -7.20 -1.30 -30.33
C ALA A 723 -7.89 -2.47 -31.05
N ARG A 724 -7.21 -3.64 -31.09
CA ARG A 724 -7.74 -4.87 -31.68
C ARG A 724 -8.91 -5.45 -30.88
N ILE A 725 -8.80 -5.50 -29.55
CA ILE A 725 -9.83 -6.13 -28.69
C ILE A 725 -11.08 -5.25 -28.54
N ASP A 726 -10.92 -3.94 -28.35
CA ASP A 726 -12.01 -3.04 -27.95
C ASP A 726 -12.71 -2.38 -29.14
N PHE A 727 -11.99 -2.18 -30.26
CA PHE A 727 -12.52 -1.48 -31.45
C PHE A 727 -12.44 -2.30 -32.74
N GLY A 728 -11.89 -3.53 -32.69
CA GLY A 728 -11.61 -4.32 -33.90
C GLY A 728 -10.64 -3.63 -34.86
N ALA A 729 -9.80 -2.72 -34.36
CA ALA A 729 -8.89 -1.91 -35.17
C ALA A 729 -7.49 -2.56 -35.24
N GLU A 730 -6.98 -2.72 -36.45
CA GLU A 730 -5.65 -3.28 -36.72
C GLU A 730 -4.66 -2.12 -36.92
N ILE A 731 -3.50 -2.16 -36.27
CA ILE A 731 -2.43 -1.16 -36.41
C ILE A 731 -1.21 -1.87 -37.01
N GLU A 732 -0.76 -1.40 -38.18
CA GLU A 732 0.26 -2.03 -39.03
C GLU A 732 1.42 -1.05 -39.25
N PHE A 733 2.61 -1.33 -38.71
CA PHE A 733 3.80 -0.47 -38.85
C PHE A 733 4.54 -0.71 -40.17
N TYR A 734 4.87 0.41 -40.84
CA TYR A 734 5.68 0.45 -42.05
C TYR A 734 7.16 0.23 -41.71
N THR A 735 7.88 -0.61 -42.47
CA THR A 735 9.36 -0.57 -42.48
C THR A 735 9.87 0.64 -43.25
N ARG A 736 11.17 0.94 -43.12
CA ARG A 736 11.86 1.98 -43.90
C ARG A 736 11.69 1.77 -45.42
N GLU A 737 11.76 0.54 -45.90
CA GLU A 737 11.66 0.15 -47.32
C GLU A 737 10.21 0.21 -47.80
N GLU A 738 9.24 -0.23 -46.98
CA GLU A 738 7.82 -0.10 -47.28
C GLU A 738 7.43 1.38 -47.37
N ALA A 739 7.88 2.21 -46.42
CA ALA A 739 7.65 3.65 -46.44
C ALA A 739 8.27 4.32 -47.68
N ALA A 740 9.53 4.00 -48.01
CA ALA A 740 10.19 4.54 -49.21
C ALA A 740 9.52 4.09 -50.52
N ARG A 741 9.03 2.84 -50.59
CA ARG A 741 8.35 2.28 -51.78
C ARG A 741 6.95 2.87 -51.99
N HIS A 742 6.18 3.00 -50.91
CA HIS A 742 4.79 3.46 -51.00
C HIS A 742 4.65 4.98 -50.95
N PHE A 743 5.66 5.69 -50.42
CA PHE A 743 5.68 7.15 -50.32
C PHE A 743 7.04 7.72 -50.80
N PRO A 744 7.44 7.51 -52.08
CA PRO A 744 8.76 7.89 -52.59
C PRO A 744 9.05 9.40 -52.60
N SER A 745 8.04 10.26 -52.45
CA SER A 745 8.21 11.71 -52.28
C SER A 745 8.44 12.14 -50.81
N VAL A 746 8.18 11.23 -49.86
CA VAL A 746 8.28 11.45 -48.41
C VAL A 746 9.69 11.12 -47.88
N ASN A 747 10.51 10.41 -48.66
CA ASN A 747 11.86 10.00 -48.28
C ASN A 747 12.87 10.03 -49.46
N PRO A 748 13.99 10.78 -49.38
CA PRO A 748 14.29 11.87 -48.45
C PRO A 748 13.76 13.20 -49.00
N SER A 749 13.36 14.12 -48.11
CA SER A 749 13.44 15.55 -48.46
C SER A 749 14.89 15.88 -48.87
N ALA A 750 15.12 16.84 -49.76
CA ALA A 750 16.46 17.20 -50.24
C ALA A 750 17.49 17.58 -49.12
N ASN A 751 17.01 17.80 -47.89
CA ASN A 751 17.81 18.13 -46.70
C ASN A 751 17.80 17.04 -45.60
N GLY A 752 17.31 15.82 -45.87
CA GLY A 752 17.42 14.67 -44.95
C GLY A 752 16.76 14.79 -43.57
N ALA A 753 15.72 15.63 -43.41
CA ALA A 753 15.29 16.10 -42.09
C ALA A 753 14.63 15.05 -41.17
N ILE A 754 13.82 14.13 -41.72
CA ILE A 754 13.04 13.08 -41.02
C ILE A 754 13.22 11.74 -41.75
N THR A 755 13.29 10.64 -40.99
CA THR A 755 13.28 9.27 -41.52
C THR A 755 12.17 8.45 -40.88
N VAL A 756 11.41 7.71 -41.70
CA VAL A 756 10.44 6.71 -41.22
C VAL A 756 11.16 5.40 -40.90
N LEU A 757 10.89 4.85 -39.71
CA LEU A 757 11.55 3.68 -39.13
C LEU A 757 10.52 2.64 -38.68
N ALA A 758 10.91 1.36 -38.69
CA ALA A 758 10.21 0.36 -37.89
C ALA A 758 10.56 0.56 -36.39
N PRO A 759 9.72 0.07 -35.44
CA PRO A 759 10.06 0.12 -34.01
C PRO A 759 11.44 -0.47 -33.70
N GLU A 760 11.77 -1.60 -34.32
CA GLU A 760 13.06 -2.30 -34.16
C GLU A 760 14.28 -1.49 -34.65
N ASP A 761 14.12 -0.54 -35.58
CA ASP A 761 15.20 0.31 -36.09
C ASP A 761 15.46 1.57 -35.24
N MET A 762 14.57 1.87 -34.28
CA MET A 762 14.56 3.17 -33.59
C MET A 762 15.76 3.36 -32.65
N ALA A 763 16.24 2.28 -32.02
CA ALA A 763 17.35 2.32 -31.06
C ALA A 763 18.69 2.69 -31.72
N ASP A 764 18.92 2.18 -32.94
CA ASP A 764 20.17 2.37 -33.70
C ASP A 764 20.13 3.63 -34.61
N ASN A 765 19.04 4.41 -34.58
CA ASN A 765 18.92 5.62 -35.39
C ASN A 765 19.58 6.84 -34.71
N HIS A 766 20.70 7.30 -35.28
CA HIS A 766 21.39 8.53 -34.87
C HIS A 766 21.61 9.54 -36.01
N SER A 767 21.30 9.21 -37.27
CA SER A 767 21.61 10.10 -38.40
C SER A 767 20.52 11.15 -38.72
N SER A 768 19.32 11.00 -38.19
CA SER A 768 18.15 11.82 -38.56
C SER A 768 17.05 11.76 -37.51
N ARG A 769 16.01 12.61 -37.63
CA ARG A 769 14.83 12.58 -36.75
C ARG A 769 14.00 11.34 -37.06
N GLY A 770 14.11 10.32 -36.22
CA GLY A 770 13.36 9.08 -36.33
C GLY A 770 11.90 9.28 -35.98
N VAL A 771 10.99 8.78 -36.83
CA VAL A 771 9.56 8.65 -36.56
C VAL A 771 9.08 7.28 -37.00
N MET A 772 8.12 6.68 -36.29
CA MET A 772 7.44 5.48 -36.76
C MET A 772 6.13 5.89 -37.44
N MET A 773 5.78 5.20 -38.53
CA MET A 773 4.49 5.38 -39.19
C MET A 773 3.73 4.05 -39.21
N ALA A 774 2.43 4.11 -38.93
CA ALA A 774 1.53 2.98 -39.03
C ALA A 774 0.24 3.33 -39.78
N ARG A 775 -0.33 2.33 -40.42
CA ARG A 775 -1.71 2.33 -40.92
C ARG A 775 -2.61 1.77 -39.82
N VAL A 776 -3.65 2.49 -39.47
CA VAL A 776 -4.78 1.98 -38.69
C VAL A 776 -5.88 1.56 -39.66
N ARG A 777 -6.42 0.35 -39.50
CA ARG A 777 -7.55 -0.19 -40.27
C ARG A 777 -8.69 -0.45 -39.30
N TYR A 778 -9.73 0.38 -39.33
CA TYR A 778 -10.85 0.26 -38.41
C TYR A 778 -11.77 -0.91 -38.79
N ALA A 779 -12.58 -1.38 -37.82
CA ALA A 779 -13.64 -2.35 -38.07
C ALA A 779 -14.61 -1.81 -39.16
N PRO A 780 -15.10 -2.67 -40.08
CA PRO A 780 -15.89 -2.25 -41.22
C PRO A 780 -17.18 -1.54 -40.82
N GLY A 781 -17.66 -0.66 -41.71
CA GLY A 781 -18.96 0.00 -41.60
C GLY A 781 -20.13 -0.92 -42.00
N ALA A 782 -21.35 -0.41 -41.89
CA ALA A 782 -22.56 -1.12 -42.31
C ALA A 782 -22.66 -1.32 -43.84
N ASP A 783 -21.89 -0.54 -44.60
CA ASP A 783 -21.61 -0.63 -46.03
C ASP A 783 -20.50 -1.65 -46.38
N GLY A 784 -19.86 -2.25 -45.37
CA GLY A 784 -18.75 -3.20 -45.53
C GLY A 784 -17.39 -2.55 -45.82
N THR A 785 -17.31 -1.24 -46.02
CA THR A 785 -16.01 -0.57 -46.24
C THR A 785 -15.23 -0.48 -44.93
N ARG A 786 -13.89 -0.52 -44.99
CA ARG A 786 -13.03 -0.23 -43.84
C ARG A 786 -12.47 1.18 -43.97
N ALA A 787 -12.79 2.03 -43.00
CA ALA A 787 -12.09 3.30 -42.84
C ALA A 787 -10.64 3.04 -42.38
N GLU A 788 -9.72 3.89 -42.81
CA GLU A 788 -8.30 3.78 -42.51
C GLU A 788 -7.74 5.12 -41.98
N ALA A 789 -6.58 5.08 -41.32
CA ALA A 789 -5.90 6.27 -40.82
C ALA A 789 -4.38 6.13 -40.80
N THR A 790 -3.68 7.25 -40.86
CA THR A 790 -2.23 7.30 -40.53
C THR A 790 -2.06 7.58 -39.04
N LEU A 791 -1.28 6.74 -38.37
CA LEU A 791 -0.73 6.99 -37.04
C LEU A 791 0.77 7.30 -37.19
N LEU A 792 1.16 8.54 -36.90
CA LEU A 792 2.55 9.01 -36.86
C LEU A 792 3.02 9.04 -35.40
N VAL A 793 3.92 8.16 -35.01
CA VAL A 793 4.45 8.07 -33.64
C VAL A 793 5.84 8.70 -33.57
N ILE A 794 5.97 9.67 -32.67
CA ILE A 794 7.18 10.42 -32.36
C ILE A 794 7.66 9.96 -30.98
N LYS A 795 8.77 9.24 -30.96
CA LYS A 795 9.51 8.85 -29.75
C LYS A 795 10.74 9.75 -29.65
N PRO A 796 11.06 10.37 -28.50
CA PRO A 796 12.30 11.12 -28.32
C PRO A 796 13.52 10.26 -28.70
N ASN A 797 14.30 10.72 -29.69
CA ASN A 797 15.53 10.09 -30.17
C ASN A 797 16.60 11.17 -30.38
N LEU A 798 17.88 10.79 -30.29
CA LEU A 798 19.02 11.69 -30.51
C LEU A 798 19.54 11.54 -31.93
N HIS A 799 20.07 12.63 -32.51
CA HIS A 799 20.63 12.58 -33.85
C HIS A 799 21.75 13.60 -34.11
N ASP A 800 22.56 13.36 -35.14
CA ASP A 800 23.69 14.20 -35.56
C ASP A 800 23.30 15.68 -35.80
N ALA A 801 22.06 15.93 -36.24
CA ALA A 801 21.52 17.27 -36.51
C ALA A 801 20.93 17.98 -35.28
N LEU A 802 21.43 17.71 -34.06
CA LEU A 802 21.03 18.39 -32.81
C LEU A 802 21.85 19.66 -32.55
N ASP A 803 21.29 20.58 -31.77
CA ASP A 803 22.02 21.74 -31.25
C ASP A 803 23.13 21.32 -30.26
N LEU A 804 24.19 22.13 -30.16
CA LEU A 804 25.40 21.81 -29.37
C LEU A 804 25.12 21.62 -27.87
N ASP A 805 24.14 22.33 -27.32
CA ASP A 805 23.70 22.20 -25.94
C ASP A 805 23.03 20.85 -25.66
N LEU A 806 22.19 20.37 -26.58
CA LEU A 806 21.56 19.04 -26.51
C LEU A 806 22.59 17.91 -26.58
N LEU A 807 23.56 18.01 -27.49
CA LEU A 807 24.66 17.04 -27.57
C LEU A 807 25.51 17.05 -26.29
N ALA A 808 25.82 18.23 -25.77
CA ALA A 808 26.61 18.38 -24.54
C ALA A 808 25.82 18.00 -23.26
N TYR A 809 24.49 18.05 -23.26
CA TYR A 809 23.64 17.50 -22.20
C TYR A 809 23.61 15.96 -22.27
N ALA A 810 23.32 15.39 -23.44
CA ALA A 810 23.27 13.94 -23.64
C ALA A 810 24.59 13.24 -23.24
N GLN A 811 25.74 13.84 -23.56
CA GLN A 811 27.07 13.33 -23.14
C GLN A 811 27.28 13.31 -21.62
N ARG A 812 26.58 14.16 -20.86
CA ARG A 812 26.65 14.21 -19.38
C ARG A 812 25.54 13.38 -18.71
N HIS A 813 24.44 13.14 -19.43
CA HIS A 813 23.23 12.47 -18.96
C HIS A 813 22.92 11.25 -19.86
N PRO A 814 23.62 10.10 -19.71
CA PRO A 814 23.49 8.97 -20.64
C PRO A 814 22.09 8.35 -20.73
N THR A 815 21.22 8.65 -19.78
CA THR A 815 19.80 8.24 -19.80
C THR A 815 18.90 9.16 -20.62
N PHE A 816 19.36 10.33 -21.05
CA PHE A 816 18.61 11.25 -21.92
C PHE A 816 18.51 10.67 -23.34
N PRO A 817 17.33 10.68 -24.01
CA PRO A 817 16.10 11.38 -23.65
C PRO A 817 15.06 10.54 -22.89
N HIS A 818 15.44 9.39 -22.31
CA HIS A 818 14.56 8.47 -21.60
C HIS A 818 14.76 8.48 -20.07
N GLU A 819 15.13 9.63 -19.49
CA GLU A 819 15.33 9.81 -18.04
C GLU A 819 14.06 9.45 -17.25
N THR A 820 14.22 8.88 -16.04
CA THR A 820 13.14 8.26 -15.26
C THR A 820 11.92 9.16 -15.00
N THR A 821 10.71 8.58 -15.00
CA THR A 821 9.48 9.26 -14.55
C THR A 821 9.45 9.55 -13.04
N GLY A 822 10.40 9.01 -12.28
CA GLY A 822 10.56 9.32 -10.86
C GLY A 822 10.92 10.79 -10.58
N ASP A 823 11.59 11.47 -11.51
CA ASP A 823 11.84 12.91 -11.40
C ASP A 823 10.60 13.72 -11.84
N GLN A 824 10.24 14.69 -11.01
CA GLN A 824 9.13 15.62 -11.18
C GLN A 824 9.54 17.06 -10.83
N SER A 825 10.84 17.39 -10.86
CA SER A 825 11.37 18.71 -10.50
C SER A 825 12.63 19.06 -11.32
N PHE A 826 12.47 18.99 -12.64
CA PHE A 826 13.48 19.33 -13.65
C PHE A 826 14.18 20.66 -13.35
N ASP A 827 15.50 20.67 -13.55
CA ASP A 827 16.28 21.91 -13.54
C ASP A 827 16.23 22.65 -14.88
N GLU A 828 16.83 23.83 -14.96
CA GLU A 828 16.76 24.68 -16.16
C GLU A 828 17.45 24.06 -17.38
N ALA A 829 18.53 23.29 -17.19
CA ALA A 829 19.24 22.64 -18.29
C ALA A 829 18.47 21.42 -18.81
N GLN A 830 17.93 20.59 -17.90
CA GLN A 830 17.09 19.45 -18.23
C GLN A 830 15.77 19.89 -18.88
N TRP A 831 15.14 20.95 -18.36
CA TRP A 831 13.92 21.52 -18.91
C TRP A 831 14.14 22.07 -20.32
N GLU A 832 15.17 22.90 -20.52
CA GLU A 832 15.48 23.44 -21.85
C GLU A 832 15.84 22.31 -22.81
N SER A 833 16.59 21.29 -22.39
CA SER A 833 16.98 20.17 -23.26
C SER A 833 15.77 19.36 -23.75
N TYR A 834 14.85 19.00 -22.86
CA TYR A 834 13.61 18.31 -23.27
C TYR A 834 12.72 19.19 -24.15
N GLN A 835 12.60 20.48 -23.85
CA GLN A 835 11.81 21.41 -24.64
C GLN A 835 12.42 21.59 -26.04
N ARG A 836 13.74 21.80 -26.13
CA ARG A 836 14.46 22.08 -27.36
C ARG A 836 14.46 20.87 -28.29
N LEU A 837 14.63 19.65 -27.75
CA LEU A 837 14.51 18.40 -28.51
C LEU A 837 13.10 18.22 -29.12
N GLY A 838 12.06 18.41 -28.30
CA GLY A 838 10.67 18.33 -28.80
C GLY A 838 10.34 19.39 -29.84
N GLU A 839 10.88 20.60 -29.69
CA GLU A 839 10.71 21.69 -30.66
C GLU A 839 11.45 21.43 -31.97
N ASP A 840 12.65 20.87 -31.92
CA ASP A 840 13.42 20.53 -33.11
C ASP A 840 12.70 19.48 -33.98
N ILE A 841 12.23 18.38 -33.37
CA ILE A 841 11.40 17.37 -34.06
C ILE A 841 10.09 18.01 -34.55
N GLY A 842 9.42 18.81 -33.72
CA GLY A 842 8.20 19.52 -34.10
C GLY A 842 8.37 20.53 -35.25
N ARG A 843 9.56 21.11 -35.44
CA ARG A 843 9.89 21.99 -36.57
C ARG A 843 10.23 21.24 -37.85
N ALA A 844 10.64 19.98 -37.75
CA ALA A 844 10.93 19.15 -38.91
C ALA A 844 9.66 18.59 -39.59
N LEU A 845 8.53 18.55 -38.88
CA LEU A 845 7.20 18.23 -39.39
C LEU A 845 6.70 19.35 -40.34
N ASP A 846 7.25 19.41 -41.55
CA ASP A 846 6.91 20.45 -42.51
C ASP A 846 5.51 20.26 -43.12
N PRO A 847 4.70 21.35 -43.29
CA PRO A 847 3.40 21.26 -43.95
C PRO A 847 3.43 20.61 -45.34
N ALA A 848 4.49 20.81 -46.14
CA ALA A 848 4.62 20.20 -47.47
C ALA A 848 5.04 18.71 -47.42
N TRP A 849 5.60 18.24 -46.30
CA TRP A 849 5.85 16.82 -46.05
C TRP A 849 4.58 16.14 -45.54
N LEU A 850 3.95 16.71 -44.51
CA LEU A 850 2.67 16.24 -43.96
C LEU A 850 1.57 16.16 -45.03
N ALA A 851 1.52 17.12 -45.96
CA ALA A 851 0.52 17.16 -47.03
C ALA A 851 0.52 15.95 -47.97
N GLN A 852 1.61 15.18 -48.00
CA GLN A 852 1.78 13.98 -48.82
C GLN A 852 1.28 12.70 -48.12
N LEU A 853 1.12 12.73 -46.80
CA LEU A 853 0.72 11.57 -46.01
C LEU A 853 -0.79 11.31 -46.12
N PRO A 854 -1.24 10.04 -46.23
CA PRO A 854 -2.66 9.69 -46.22
C PRO A 854 -3.34 10.23 -44.96
N GLY A 855 -4.55 10.77 -45.07
CA GLY A 855 -5.31 11.30 -43.94
C GLY A 855 -5.01 12.75 -43.57
N TRP A 856 -3.92 13.38 -44.05
CA TRP A 856 -3.65 14.78 -43.73
C TRP A 856 -4.46 15.76 -44.60
N SER A 857 -4.28 15.66 -45.92
CA SER A 857 -4.91 16.54 -46.93
C SER A 857 -6.18 15.95 -47.53
N ARG A 858 -6.31 14.61 -47.52
CA ARG A 858 -7.38 13.83 -48.15
C ARG A 858 -7.69 12.62 -47.28
N CYS A 859 -8.93 12.12 -47.33
CA CYS A 859 -9.33 10.90 -46.62
C CYS A 859 -8.47 9.71 -47.05
N CYS A 860 -8.27 8.76 -46.15
CA CYS A 860 -7.20 7.76 -46.25
C CYS A 860 -7.47 6.69 -47.30
N ALA A 861 -6.46 6.41 -48.12
CA ALA A 861 -6.39 5.23 -48.97
C ALA A 861 -4.92 4.76 -48.99
N HIS A 862 -4.59 3.72 -48.24
CA HIS A 862 -3.21 3.24 -48.13
C HIS A 862 -2.92 2.16 -49.18
N PRO A 863 -1.83 2.27 -49.96
CA PRO A 863 -1.48 1.30 -51.01
C PRO A 863 -0.83 0.00 -50.49
N MET A 864 -1.01 -0.34 -49.20
CA MET A 864 -0.42 -1.55 -48.62
C MET A 864 -1.25 -2.81 -48.93
N THR A 865 -0.72 -3.62 -49.84
CA THR A 865 -1.12 -5.01 -50.07
C THR A 865 -0.52 -5.90 -48.98
N ILE A 866 -1.34 -6.70 -48.29
CA ILE A 866 -0.86 -7.58 -47.21
C ILE A 866 -0.14 -8.79 -47.80
N ALA A 867 1.17 -8.68 -47.97
CA ALA A 867 2.05 -9.84 -47.91
C ALA A 867 2.08 -10.31 -46.45
N ALA A 868 1.64 -11.54 -46.17
CA ALA A 868 1.63 -12.03 -44.80
C ALA A 868 3.07 -12.17 -44.27
N ARG A 869 3.43 -11.42 -43.22
CA ARG A 869 4.73 -11.53 -42.51
C ARG A 869 4.89 -12.88 -41.74
N LEU A 870 4.21 -13.93 -42.19
CA LEU A 870 4.25 -15.31 -41.72
C LEU A 870 4.33 -16.35 -42.87
N THR A 871 4.45 -15.92 -44.14
CA THR A 871 4.69 -16.82 -45.28
C THR A 871 5.93 -16.41 -46.07
N GLY A 872 7.08 -16.85 -45.57
CA GLY A 872 8.36 -16.82 -46.28
C GLY A 872 9.24 -17.93 -45.72
N ALA A 873 9.69 -18.85 -46.58
CA ALA A 873 10.70 -19.83 -46.19
C ALA A 873 12.03 -19.10 -45.92
N LEU A 874 12.81 -19.58 -44.95
CA LEU A 874 14.13 -19.03 -44.66
C LEU A 874 15.06 -19.26 -45.88
N PRO A 875 15.69 -18.22 -46.43
CA PRO A 875 16.84 -18.40 -47.32
C PRO A 875 18.00 -18.96 -46.49
N GLU A 876 18.54 -20.12 -46.90
CA GLU A 876 19.54 -20.85 -46.08
C GLU A 876 20.89 -20.10 -45.95
N ASP A 877 21.19 -19.17 -46.86
CA ASP A 877 22.48 -18.47 -46.94
C ASP A 877 22.61 -17.21 -46.06
N ALA A 878 21.62 -16.86 -45.23
CA ALA A 878 21.63 -15.64 -44.39
C ALA A 878 22.51 -15.77 -43.10
N ALA A 879 23.66 -16.44 -43.22
CA ALA A 879 24.55 -16.83 -42.11
C ALA A 879 25.43 -15.69 -41.58
N THR A 880 24.82 -14.57 -41.14
CA THR A 880 25.51 -13.52 -40.34
C THR A 880 24.55 -12.67 -39.49
N THR A 881 23.36 -13.18 -39.17
CA THR A 881 22.38 -12.47 -38.33
C THR A 881 22.71 -12.60 -36.84
N GLY A 882 23.14 -11.49 -36.22
CA GLY A 882 23.31 -11.41 -34.76
C GLY A 882 21.98 -11.64 -34.03
N GLU A 883 22.01 -12.31 -32.87
CA GLU A 883 20.80 -12.81 -32.19
C GLU A 883 19.67 -11.75 -32.11
N PRO A 884 18.40 -12.10 -32.40
CA PRO A 884 17.32 -11.12 -32.38
C PRO A 884 17.11 -10.54 -30.98
N LEU A 885 16.79 -9.25 -30.90
CA LEU A 885 16.81 -8.45 -29.66
C LEU A 885 16.06 -9.11 -28.49
N TRP A 886 14.90 -9.74 -28.74
CA TRP A 886 14.08 -10.45 -27.75
C TRP A 886 14.79 -11.64 -27.06
N ARG A 887 15.86 -12.20 -27.66
CA ARG A 887 16.71 -13.22 -27.00
C ARG A 887 17.82 -12.62 -26.15
N ARG A 888 18.30 -11.42 -26.48
CA ARG A 888 19.37 -10.73 -25.73
C ARG A 888 18.89 -10.32 -24.34
N SER A 889 17.71 -9.69 -24.27
CA SER A 889 17.07 -9.28 -23.01
C SER A 889 16.71 -10.48 -22.11
N ALA A 890 16.30 -11.61 -22.69
CA ALA A 890 16.02 -12.84 -21.94
C ALA A 890 17.26 -13.37 -21.18
N ARG A 891 18.45 -13.36 -21.81
CA ARG A 891 19.71 -13.73 -21.14
C ARG A 891 20.14 -12.71 -20.08
N ALA A 892 20.00 -11.41 -20.36
CA ALA A 892 20.28 -10.36 -19.36
C ALA A 892 19.39 -10.51 -18.11
N THR A 893 18.11 -10.82 -18.30
CA THR A 893 17.14 -11.06 -17.22
C THR A 893 17.51 -12.30 -16.38
N ALA A 894 17.95 -13.38 -17.04
CA ALA A 894 18.40 -14.59 -16.36
C ALA A 894 19.65 -14.36 -15.48
N ILE A 895 20.57 -13.49 -15.91
CA ILE A 895 21.77 -13.12 -15.14
C ILE A 895 21.42 -12.13 -14.03
N GLY A 896 20.46 -11.22 -14.24
CA GLY A 896 19.97 -10.30 -13.21
C GLY A 896 19.24 -10.96 -12.04
N ALA A 897 18.75 -12.19 -12.20
CA ALA A 897 17.95 -12.90 -11.20
C ALA A 897 18.75 -13.31 -9.93
N THR A 898 20.08 -13.47 -10.03
CA THR A 898 20.93 -13.94 -8.91
C THR A 898 21.25 -12.85 -7.88
N LEU A 899 21.18 -11.57 -8.25
CA LEU A 899 21.51 -10.45 -7.36
C LEU A 899 20.49 -10.24 -6.22
N GLY A 900 19.28 -10.80 -6.33
CA GLY A 900 18.24 -10.72 -5.30
C GLY A 900 18.60 -11.38 -3.95
N LEU A 901 19.60 -12.28 -3.94
CA LEU A 901 20.10 -12.92 -2.71
C LEU A 901 20.74 -11.95 -1.73
N SER A 902 21.25 -10.80 -2.19
CA SER A 902 21.90 -9.78 -1.35
C SER A 902 20.95 -9.14 -0.31
N ALA A 903 19.73 -8.82 -0.72
CA ALA A 903 18.71 -8.24 0.15
C ALA A 903 18.25 -9.24 1.23
N SER A 904 17.97 -10.48 0.83
CA SER A 904 17.64 -11.58 1.76
C SER A 904 18.77 -11.86 2.73
N GLY A 905 20.03 -11.85 2.26
CA GLY A 905 21.23 -12.00 3.09
C GLY A 905 21.34 -10.91 4.14
N THR A 906 21.02 -9.66 3.80
CA THR A 906 21.05 -8.52 4.75
C THR A 906 19.98 -8.63 5.83
N LEU A 907 18.76 -9.07 5.45
CA LEU A 907 17.69 -9.31 6.43
C LEU A 907 18.03 -10.48 7.37
N LEU A 908 18.60 -11.58 6.83
CA LEU A 908 19.09 -12.69 7.63
C LEU A 908 20.25 -12.29 8.55
N LEU A 909 21.16 -11.41 8.09
CA LEU A 909 22.24 -10.88 8.93
C LEU A 909 21.67 -10.07 10.11
N ALA A 910 20.68 -9.21 9.86
CA ALA A 910 20.03 -8.42 10.91
C ALA A 910 19.32 -9.31 11.94
N VAL A 911 18.56 -10.32 11.48
CA VAL A 911 17.89 -11.29 12.37
C VAL A 911 18.91 -12.13 13.16
N TRP A 912 20.03 -12.53 12.56
CA TRP A 912 21.12 -13.20 13.27
C TRP A 912 21.75 -12.26 14.31
N GLN A 913 22.13 -11.04 13.93
CA GLN A 913 22.74 -10.07 14.86
C GLN A 913 21.86 -9.80 16.07
N VAL A 914 20.54 -9.63 15.88
CA VAL A 914 19.57 -9.52 16.99
C VAL A 914 19.55 -10.79 17.85
N SER A 915 19.51 -11.98 17.25
CA SER A 915 19.52 -13.27 17.96
C SER A 915 20.82 -13.53 18.74
N GLU A 916 21.97 -13.13 18.19
CA GLU A 916 23.28 -13.22 18.83
C GLU A 916 23.37 -12.26 20.03
N GLN A 917 22.97 -11.00 19.84
CA GLN A 917 22.93 -10.01 20.91
C GLN A 917 21.94 -10.39 22.02
N PHE A 918 20.81 -11.03 21.69
CA PHE A 918 19.86 -11.56 22.67
C PHE A 918 20.48 -12.68 23.53
N ARG A 919 21.26 -13.60 22.93
CA ARG A 919 22.00 -14.63 23.68
C ARG A 919 23.08 -14.03 24.58
N GLN A 920 23.79 -13.01 24.12
CA GLN A 920 24.84 -12.34 24.90
C GLN A 920 24.25 -11.52 26.07
N ASN A 921 23.12 -10.83 25.87
CA ASN A 921 22.42 -10.14 26.97
C ASN A 921 21.99 -11.11 28.08
N ILE A 922 21.38 -12.25 27.75
CA ILE A 922 20.97 -13.27 28.73
C ILE A 922 22.18 -13.82 29.51
N ALA A 923 23.32 -14.03 28.85
CA ALA A 923 24.55 -14.48 29.51
C ALA A 923 25.11 -13.43 30.49
N ASN A 924 25.06 -12.14 30.10
CA ASN A 924 25.49 -11.04 30.95
C ASN A 924 24.57 -10.86 32.18
N GLU A 925 23.25 -10.91 31.99
CA GLU A 925 22.27 -10.87 33.09
C GLU A 925 22.45 -12.03 34.08
N GLN A 926 22.73 -13.24 33.59
CA GLN A 926 23.01 -14.40 34.45
C GLN A 926 24.29 -14.20 35.26
N ALA A 927 25.37 -13.67 34.66
CA ALA A 927 26.61 -13.37 35.35
C ALA A 927 26.44 -12.24 36.40
N GLU A 928 25.67 -11.20 36.08
CA GLU A 928 25.37 -10.11 36.99
C GLU A 928 24.46 -10.55 38.15
N ALA A 929 23.45 -11.39 37.90
CA ALA A 929 22.60 -11.96 38.94
C ALA A 929 23.36 -12.91 39.87
N GLN A 930 24.26 -13.76 39.34
CA GLN A 930 25.14 -14.61 40.16
C GLN A 930 26.11 -13.78 41.01
N ARG A 931 26.62 -12.66 40.46
CA ARG A 931 27.44 -11.70 41.20
C ARG A 931 26.66 -11.02 42.31
N LEU A 932 25.47 -10.47 42.01
CA LEU A 932 24.57 -9.87 43.00
C LEU A 932 24.19 -10.84 44.11
N PHE A 933 23.86 -12.09 43.77
CA PHE A 933 23.61 -13.14 44.77
C PHE A 933 24.83 -13.38 45.67
N THR A 934 26.04 -13.40 45.10
CA THR A 934 27.29 -13.62 45.85
C THR A 934 27.68 -12.43 46.74
N GLU A 935 27.42 -11.20 46.29
CA GLU A 935 27.64 -9.97 47.08
C GLU A 935 26.59 -9.86 48.19
N VAL A 936 25.29 -10.00 47.89
CA VAL A 936 24.20 -9.95 48.88
C VAL A 936 24.31 -11.10 49.91
N SER A 937 24.66 -12.32 49.49
CA SER A 937 24.91 -13.46 50.41
C SER A 937 26.24 -13.32 51.19
N ARG A 938 27.11 -12.37 50.85
CA ARG A 938 28.23 -11.98 51.70
C ARG A 938 27.77 -10.97 52.75
N ASP A 939 27.14 -9.90 52.32
CA ASP A 939 26.74 -8.78 53.20
C ASP A 939 25.63 -9.16 54.19
N LEU A 940 24.77 -10.14 53.85
CA LEU A 940 23.74 -10.67 54.76
C LEU A 940 24.28 -11.66 55.81
N ARG A 941 25.56 -12.06 55.79
CA ARG A 941 26.11 -12.92 56.87
C ARG A 941 26.26 -12.18 58.20
N ASP A 942 26.40 -10.86 58.17
CA ASP A 942 26.43 -10.01 59.37
C ASP A 942 25.01 -9.62 59.87
N LEU A 943 23.98 -10.26 59.30
CA LEU A 943 22.58 -10.19 59.76
C LEU A 943 22.26 -11.28 60.81
N ASP A 944 23.09 -12.31 60.94
CA ASP A 944 22.93 -13.42 61.90
C ASP A 944 23.08 -12.93 63.36
N GLY A 945 22.08 -13.27 64.17
CA GLY A 945 22.11 -13.10 65.61
C GLY A 945 21.50 -11.79 66.15
N SER A 946 21.46 -11.71 67.48
CA SER A 946 20.60 -10.80 68.24
C SER A 946 20.86 -9.28 68.13
N CYS A 947 21.76 -8.85 67.25
CA CYS A 947 22.09 -7.44 67.02
C CYS A 947 22.64 -7.16 65.61
N PRO A 948 21.79 -7.23 64.56
CA PRO A 948 22.24 -7.21 63.17
C PRO A 948 22.84 -5.85 62.76
N LYS A 949 23.90 -5.89 61.96
CA LYS A 949 24.53 -4.70 61.35
C LYS A 949 24.57 -4.87 59.84
N VAL A 950 23.70 -4.16 59.14
CA VAL A 950 23.55 -4.25 57.69
C VAL A 950 23.92 -2.92 57.03
N ALA A 951 24.62 -2.97 55.91
CA ALA A 951 24.93 -1.79 55.11
C ALA A 951 23.71 -1.33 54.30
N GLU A 952 23.61 -0.02 54.07
CA GLU A 952 22.43 0.60 53.45
C GLU A 952 22.25 0.21 51.97
N HIS A 953 23.36 -0.06 51.25
CA HIS A 953 23.32 -0.55 49.87
C HIS A 953 22.76 -1.98 49.74
N THR A 954 22.95 -2.82 50.77
CA THR A 954 22.48 -4.22 50.77
C THR A 954 20.97 -4.30 50.69
N ALA A 955 20.23 -3.32 51.25
CA ALA A 955 18.77 -3.24 51.11
C ALA A 955 18.33 -2.99 49.66
N VAL A 956 19.07 -2.17 48.91
CA VAL A 956 18.80 -1.87 47.49
C VAL A 956 19.13 -3.08 46.61
N GLN A 957 20.28 -3.71 46.83
CA GLN A 957 20.65 -4.94 46.12
C GLN A 957 19.69 -6.10 46.44
N LEU A 958 19.14 -6.17 47.67
CA LEU A 958 18.12 -7.15 48.03
C LEU A 958 16.76 -6.88 47.39
N MET A 959 16.39 -5.62 47.09
CA MET A 959 15.23 -5.34 46.22
C MET A 959 15.45 -5.95 44.83
N MET A 960 16.59 -5.68 44.21
CA MET A 960 16.93 -6.24 42.89
C MET A 960 16.92 -7.78 42.90
N LEU A 961 17.50 -8.40 43.93
CA LEU A 961 17.53 -9.86 44.08
C LEU A 961 16.13 -10.46 44.33
N ARG A 962 15.28 -9.76 45.10
CA ARG A 962 13.87 -10.12 45.33
C ARG A 962 13.08 -10.09 44.03
N ASP A 963 13.23 -9.05 43.23
CA ASP A 963 12.48 -8.89 41.98
C ASP A 963 12.97 -9.89 40.92
N LEU A 964 14.26 -10.24 40.93
CA LEU A 964 14.82 -11.34 40.13
C LEU A 964 14.31 -12.74 40.53
N ARG A 965 13.77 -12.96 41.75
CA ARG A 965 13.24 -14.26 42.21
C ARG A 965 12.20 -14.86 41.24
N ALA A 966 11.38 -14.01 40.64
CA ALA A 966 10.34 -14.40 39.68
C ALA A 966 10.86 -14.60 38.25
N SER A 967 12.10 -14.21 37.94
CA SER A 967 12.63 -14.22 36.58
C SER A 967 12.79 -15.64 36.03
N PRO A 968 12.20 -15.97 34.86
CA PRO A 968 12.41 -17.28 34.22
C PRO A 968 13.84 -17.47 33.70
N ARG A 969 14.68 -16.41 33.64
CA ARG A 969 16.08 -16.47 33.16
C ARG A 969 17.04 -17.11 34.16
N LEU A 970 16.70 -17.13 35.45
CA LEU A 970 17.45 -17.87 36.47
C LEU A 970 17.19 -19.38 36.36
N ARG A 971 18.23 -20.19 36.54
CA ARG A 971 18.14 -21.65 36.59
C ARG A 971 17.27 -22.08 37.78
N PRO A 972 16.59 -23.24 37.73
CA PRO A 972 15.72 -23.68 38.84
C PRO A 972 16.43 -23.70 40.20
N LEU A 973 17.70 -24.14 40.23
CA LEU A 973 18.54 -24.21 41.42
C LEU A 973 18.95 -22.82 41.96
N GLU A 974 19.05 -21.82 41.08
CA GLU A 974 19.33 -20.42 41.45
C GLU A 974 18.07 -19.74 42.02
N ARG A 975 16.90 -19.98 41.42
CA ARG A 975 15.60 -19.53 41.97
C ARG A 975 15.29 -20.12 43.34
N GLU A 976 15.67 -21.38 43.55
CA GLU A 976 15.56 -22.03 44.85
C GLU A 976 16.50 -21.38 45.87
N GLY A 977 17.78 -21.15 45.53
CA GLY A 977 18.73 -20.44 46.39
C GLY A 977 18.31 -19.01 46.77
N VAL A 978 17.78 -18.23 45.81
CA VAL A 978 17.21 -16.90 46.08
C VAL A 978 15.95 -17.00 46.95
N SER A 979 15.13 -18.02 46.75
CA SER A 979 13.92 -18.24 47.57
C SER A 979 14.27 -18.53 49.02
N GLN A 980 15.19 -19.46 49.26
CA GLN A 980 15.66 -19.84 50.60
C GLN A 980 16.37 -18.68 51.30
N LEU A 981 17.18 -17.88 50.58
CA LEU A 981 17.82 -16.69 51.14
C LEU A 981 16.80 -15.65 51.62
N ILE A 982 15.75 -15.38 50.83
CA ILE A 982 14.69 -14.42 51.21
C ILE A 982 13.84 -14.93 52.38
N GLU A 983 13.62 -16.25 52.45
CA GLU A 983 12.87 -16.87 53.55
C GLU A 983 13.67 -16.90 54.86
N HIS A 984 14.98 -17.14 54.79
CA HIS A 984 15.89 -16.99 55.93
C HIS A 984 15.99 -15.54 56.41
N VAL A 985 16.13 -14.55 55.52
CA VAL A 985 16.11 -13.13 55.93
C VAL A 985 14.76 -12.77 56.58
N ARG A 986 13.64 -13.35 56.14
CA ARG A 986 12.35 -13.18 56.83
C ARG A 986 12.38 -13.78 58.25
N SER A 987 12.90 -14.99 58.44
CA SER A 987 12.96 -15.62 59.77
C SER A 987 13.80 -14.81 60.76
N GLU A 988 14.89 -14.19 60.31
CA GLU A 988 15.70 -13.30 61.16
C GLU A 988 14.98 -11.97 61.45
N CYS A 989 14.29 -11.39 60.46
CA CYS A 989 13.50 -10.17 60.64
C CYS A 989 12.32 -10.29 61.62
N ASP A 990 11.85 -11.52 61.91
CA ASP A 990 10.79 -11.79 62.89
C ASP A 990 11.34 -12.03 64.33
N GLN A 991 12.67 -12.06 64.52
CA GLN A 991 13.28 -12.22 65.84
C GLN A 991 13.28 -10.93 66.68
N ARG A 992 13.28 -11.07 68.01
CA ARG A 992 13.32 -9.92 68.94
C ARG A 992 14.77 -9.50 69.23
N PRO A 993 15.18 -8.24 68.94
CA PRO A 993 16.54 -7.77 69.22
C PRO A 993 16.81 -7.67 70.73
N GLN A 994 18.09 -7.74 71.11
CA GLN A 994 18.48 -7.60 72.52
C GLN A 994 18.25 -6.17 73.05
N PRO A 995 17.91 -6.00 74.34
CA PRO A 995 17.59 -4.70 74.94
C PRO A 995 18.85 -3.89 75.28
N SER A 996 19.51 -3.33 74.25
CA SER A 996 20.53 -2.27 74.41
C SER A 996 20.32 -1.15 73.40
N ILE A 997 20.75 0.07 73.74
CA ILE A 997 20.35 1.30 73.01
C ILE A 997 20.91 1.31 71.58
N ASP A 998 22.19 1.01 71.42
CA ASP A 998 22.82 0.91 70.09
C ASP A 998 22.18 -0.18 69.23
N CYS A 999 21.77 -1.28 69.88
CA CYS A 999 21.15 -2.41 69.21
C CYS A 999 19.73 -2.11 68.72
N MET A 1000 18.92 -1.40 69.52
CA MET A 1000 17.61 -0.94 69.10
C MET A 1000 17.70 0.02 67.90
N GLN A 1001 18.73 0.89 67.84
CA GLN A 1001 18.95 1.73 66.65
C GLN A 1001 19.37 0.92 65.42
N ALA A 1002 20.25 -0.06 65.57
CA ALA A 1002 20.67 -0.94 64.47
C ALA A 1002 19.49 -1.76 63.94
N ALA A 1003 18.70 -2.36 64.84
CA ALA A 1003 17.49 -3.10 64.51
C ALA A 1003 16.43 -2.21 63.83
N GLN A 1004 16.25 -0.96 64.25
CA GLN A 1004 15.35 -0.01 63.57
C GLN A 1004 15.80 0.33 62.14
N ARG A 1005 17.10 0.44 61.88
CA ARG A 1005 17.63 0.64 60.52
C ARG A 1005 17.46 -0.59 59.64
N ALA A 1006 17.76 -1.78 60.18
CA ALA A 1006 17.51 -3.06 59.49
C ALA A 1006 16.01 -3.27 59.20
N ALA A 1007 15.13 -2.88 60.14
CA ALA A 1007 13.69 -2.93 59.98
C ALA A 1007 13.19 -1.99 58.87
N ALA A 1008 13.67 -0.74 58.83
CA ALA A 1008 13.29 0.24 57.81
C ALA A 1008 13.88 -0.06 56.42
N GLY A 1009 15.04 -0.73 56.36
CA GLY A 1009 15.68 -1.21 55.13
C GLY A 1009 15.28 -2.64 54.77
N VAL A 1010 16.16 -3.59 55.05
CA VAL A 1010 16.05 -5.01 54.62
C VAL A 1010 14.72 -5.67 54.99
N CYS A 1011 14.24 -5.53 56.23
CA CYS A 1011 12.98 -6.19 56.62
C CYS A 1011 11.76 -5.56 55.96
N ALA A 1012 11.74 -4.23 55.76
CA ALA A 1012 10.70 -3.57 54.97
C ALA A 1012 10.70 -4.04 53.51
N VAL A 1013 11.87 -4.36 52.93
CA VAL A 1013 11.97 -4.99 51.58
C VAL A 1013 11.38 -6.39 51.55
N VAL A 1014 11.69 -7.23 52.55
CA VAL A 1014 11.27 -8.64 52.57
C VAL A 1014 9.80 -8.82 53.00
N ASN A 1015 9.30 -7.98 53.90
CA ASN A 1015 7.94 -8.06 54.44
C ASN A 1015 6.92 -7.18 53.69
N ARG A 1016 7.35 -6.42 52.68
CA ARG A 1016 6.43 -5.83 51.68
C ARG A 1016 5.64 -6.96 51.01
N PRO A 1017 4.30 -6.98 51.05
CA PRO A 1017 3.53 -8.07 50.44
C PRO A 1017 3.85 -8.19 48.94
N PRO A 1018 3.72 -9.38 48.35
CA PRO A 1018 3.77 -9.50 46.89
C PRO A 1018 2.65 -8.64 46.30
N THR A 1019 2.96 -7.79 45.33
CA THR A 1019 1.98 -6.96 44.62
C THR A 1019 1.17 -7.85 43.69
N GLN A 1020 0.13 -8.50 44.24
CA GLN A 1020 -0.89 -9.18 43.45
C GLN A 1020 -1.55 -8.17 42.50
N VAL A 1021 -1.78 -8.59 41.25
CA VAL A 1021 -2.41 -7.80 40.18
C VAL A 1021 -1.62 -6.55 39.76
N GLY A 1022 -0.35 -6.74 39.41
CA GLY A 1022 0.30 -5.93 38.37
C GLY A 1022 -0.23 -6.32 36.98
N ALA A 1023 -0.14 -5.43 35.98
CA ALA A 1023 -0.76 -5.59 34.65
C ALA A 1023 -0.35 -6.85 33.85
N LEU A 1024 0.73 -7.52 34.26
CA LEU A 1024 1.23 -8.76 33.64
C LEU A 1024 0.75 -10.04 34.35
N SER A 1025 0.12 -9.96 35.52
CA SER A 1025 -0.22 -11.16 36.32
C SER A 1025 -1.36 -12.02 35.75
N TYR A 1026 -1.91 -11.66 34.59
CA TYR A 1026 -2.88 -12.44 33.84
C TYR A 1026 -2.24 -13.23 32.68
N TRP A 1027 -1.04 -12.84 32.24
CA TRP A 1027 -0.31 -13.56 31.21
C TRP A 1027 0.71 -14.48 31.86
N HIS A 1028 0.68 -15.77 31.53
CA HIS A 1028 1.76 -16.69 31.86
C HIS A 1028 2.71 -16.79 30.65
N PRO A 1029 3.97 -16.33 30.76
CA PRO A 1029 4.96 -16.54 29.73
C PRO A 1029 5.11 -18.03 29.43
N ILE A 1030 5.36 -18.36 28.16
CA ILE A 1030 5.61 -19.74 27.72
C ILE A 1030 6.78 -20.29 28.55
N SER A 1031 6.48 -21.19 29.51
CA SER A 1031 7.53 -21.80 30.32
C SER A 1031 8.50 -22.54 29.39
N THR A 1032 9.80 -22.34 29.60
CA THR A 1032 10.84 -22.55 28.58
C THR A 1032 11.09 -24.03 28.27
N ARG A 1033 10.18 -24.66 27.51
CA ARG A 1033 10.24 -26.06 27.07
C ARG A 1033 10.23 -26.24 25.54
N ILE A 1034 9.87 -25.20 24.77
CA ILE A 1034 9.89 -25.24 23.30
C ILE A 1034 11.11 -24.46 22.80
N THR A 1035 12.25 -25.14 22.68
CA THR A 1035 13.39 -24.61 21.91
C THR A 1035 13.12 -24.80 20.42
N LEU A 1036 13.54 -23.86 19.57
CA LEU A 1036 13.27 -23.89 18.12
C LEU A 1036 13.78 -25.18 17.42
N ALA A 1037 14.78 -25.85 18.01
CA ALA A 1037 15.25 -27.17 17.58
C ALA A 1037 14.18 -28.29 17.67
N SER A 1038 13.27 -28.27 18.65
CA SER A 1038 12.25 -29.33 18.82
C SER A 1038 11.13 -29.27 17.78
N LEU A 1039 11.04 -28.20 17.00
CA LEU A 1039 10.12 -28.07 15.86
C LEU A 1039 10.69 -28.62 14.55
N PHE A 1040 11.99 -28.90 14.49
CA PHE A 1040 12.67 -29.46 13.31
C PHE A 1040 13.39 -30.80 13.58
N GLY A 1041 13.57 -31.18 14.84
CA GLY A 1041 14.14 -32.47 15.27
C GLY A 1041 13.19 -33.65 15.11
N GLY A 1042 12.97 -34.10 13.88
CA GLY A 1042 12.08 -35.22 13.56
C GLY A 1042 12.67 -36.60 13.86
N GLY A 1043 12.39 -37.13 15.05
CA GLY A 1043 12.22 -38.57 15.30
C GLY A 1043 13.46 -39.46 15.46
N ALA A 1044 13.60 -40.00 16.68
CA ALA A 1044 14.11 -41.35 16.92
C ALA A 1044 13.23 -42.00 18.00
N GLN A 1045 12.77 -43.23 17.77
CA GLN A 1045 12.06 -44.04 18.77
C GLN A 1045 13.04 -45.03 19.39
N ASP A 1046 13.07 -45.11 20.72
CA ASP A 1046 13.57 -46.29 21.43
C ASP A 1046 12.44 -46.81 22.34
N THR A 1047 11.81 -47.91 21.91
CA THR A 1047 10.72 -48.56 22.65
C THR A 1047 10.89 -50.08 22.66
N VAL A 1048 11.67 -50.57 23.62
CA VAL A 1048 11.59 -51.92 24.20
C VAL A 1048 11.96 -51.77 25.69
N LEU A 1049 11.35 -52.44 26.66
CA LEU A 1049 10.52 -53.64 26.61
C LEU A 1049 9.37 -53.54 27.64
N ALA A 1050 8.25 -54.25 27.42
CA ALA A 1050 7.03 -54.11 28.25
C ALA A 1050 6.72 -55.36 29.10
N SER A 1051 6.07 -55.18 30.26
CA SER A 1051 5.00 -56.04 30.81
C SER A 1051 4.55 -55.58 32.21
N ALA A 1052 3.44 -56.13 32.71
CA ALA A 1052 2.70 -55.68 33.90
C ALA A 1052 2.73 -56.74 35.06
N PRO A 1053 2.30 -56.40 36.30
CA PRO A 1053 2.45 -57.24 37.51
C PRO A 1053 1.14 -58.03 37.82
N PRO A 1054 0.83 -58.53 39.04
CA PRO A 1054 1.64 -58.84 40.24
C PRO A 1054 1.46 -60.30 40.78
N VAL A 1055 2.30 -60.76 41.72
CA VAL A 1055 2.01 -61.91 42.62
C VAL A 1055 2.59 -61.68 44.02
N SER A 1056 1.93 -62.19 45.06
CA SER A 1056 2.31 -62.11 46.48
C SER A 1056 2.37 -63.50 47.15
N THR A 1057 3.35 -63.75 48.01
CA THR A 1057 3.34 -64.90 48.97
C THR A 1057 4.01 -64.57 50.30
N GLU A 1058 3.50 -65.20 51.36
CA GLU A 1058 4.03 -65.25 52.75
C GLU A 1058 5.24 -66.21 52.85
N GLY A 1059 6.01 -66.35 53.95
CA GLY A 1059 6.07 -65.64 55.24
C GLY A 1059 6.76 -66.47 56.36
N GLY A 1060 7.56 -65.84 57.24
CA GLY A 1060 8.16 -66.43 58.46
C GLY A 1060 9.39 -67.36 58.27
N VAL A 1061 10.17 -67.79 59.27
CA VAL A 1061 10.35 -67.54 60.74
C VAL A 1061 11.86 -67.84 61.04
N ALA A 1062 12.65 -67.21 61.92
CA ALA A 1062 12.58 -67.22 63.40
C ALA A 1062 13.67 -66.36 64.13
N SER A 1063 13.34 -65.84 65.34
CA SER A 1063 14.14 -65.59 66.59
C SER A 1063 15.66 -65.24 66.56
N VAL A 1064 16.22 -64.37 67.44
CA VAL A 1064 16.31 -64.49 68.92
C VAL A 1064 16.59 -63.13 69.66
N THR A 1065 15.73 -62.79 70.65
CA THR A 1065 15.84 -61.99 71.91
C THR A 1065 16.76 -60.76 72.18
N ARG A 1066 16.14 -59.70 72.78
CA ARG A 1066 16.56 -58.87 73.97
C ARG A 1066 17.83 -57.96 73.89
N SER A 1067 17.99 -56.85 74.64
CA SER A 1067 17.15 -56.08 75.61
C SER A 1067 17.68 -54.66 75.91
N GLU A 1068 16.82 -53.76 76.40
CA GLU A 1068 17.10 -52.50 77.13
C GLU A 1068 17.33 -52.73 78.66
N PRO A 1069 17.58 -51.74 79.56
CA PRO A 1069 17.92 -50.29 79.43
C PRO A 1069 19.14 -49.84 80.31
N ALA A 1070 19.47 -48.52 80.39
CA ALA A 1070 19.78 -47.77 81.65
C ALA A 1070 20.36 -46.32 81.48
N ARG A 1071 20.18 -45.48 82.52
CA ARG A 1071 20.83 -44.17 82.84
C ARG A 1071 21.51 -44.30 84.24
N PRO A 1072 22.52 -43.50 84.69
CA PRO A 1072 22.43 -42.03 84.91
C PRO A 1072 23.77 -41.22 84.77
N ALA A 1073 23.87 -40.04 85.41
CA ALA A 1073 24.93 -39.00 85.34
C ALA A 1073 25.44 -38.60 86.77
N PRO A 1074 26.22 -37.52 87.06
CA PRO A 1074 26.97 -36.54 86.25
C PRO A 1074 28.52 -36.66 86.48
N PRO A 1075 29.39 -35.73 87.02
CA PRO A 1075 29.25 -34.44 87.73
C PRO A 1075 29.82 -33.18 86.97
N VAL A 1076 30.60 -32.29 87.64
CA VAL A 1076 30.55 -30.80 87.51
C VAL A 1076 31.88 -30.08 87.98
N LEU A 1077 32.00 -28.75 87.81
CA LEU A 1077 32.88 -27.71 88.46
C LEU A 1077 34.18 -27.22 87.72
N ALA A 1078 34.66 -25.96 87.82
CA ALA A 1078 34.05 -24.66 88.22
C ALA A 1078 34.97 -23.38 88.13
N THR A 1079 34.35 -22.17 88.10
CA THR A 1079 34.84 -20.81 88.56
C THR A 1079 36.03 -20.13 87.84
N ARG A 1080 36.22 -18.77 87.74
CA ARG A 1080 35.58 -17.48 88.21
C ARG A 1080 36.05 -16.32 87.25
N GLY A 1081 35.71 -15.01 87.27
CA GLY A 1081 34.94 -14.07 88.14
C GLY A 1081 35.85 -13.07 88.92
N GLY A 1082 35.74 -11.72 88.90
CA GLY A 1082 34.76 -10.74 88.35
C GLY A 1082 35.06 -9.25 88.75
N ASN A 1083 34.04 -8.37 88.81
CA ASN A 1083 34.01 -6.97 89.39
C ASN A 1083 34.75 -5.79 88.66
N ALA A 1084 34.40 -4.49 88.80
CA ALA A 1084 33.18 -3.74 89.22
C ALA A 1084 33.31 -2.18 89.02
N ALA A 1085 32.17 -1.45 89.04
CA ALA A 1085 32.00 0.01 89.35
C ALA A 1085 32.65 1.08 88.40
N ASP A 1086 32.33 2.40 88.39
CA ASP A 1086 31.25 3.21 89.01
C ASP A 1086 30.97 4.55 88.22
N ALA A 1087 30.12 5.43 88.76
CA ALA A 1087 29.59 6.70 88.19
C ALA A 1087 30.59 7.88 87.94
N GLY A 1088 30.12 8.93 87.24
CA GLY A 1088 30.81 10.24 87.14
C GLY A 1088 30.12 11.27 86.22
N ALA A 1089 30.28 12.57 86.48
CA ALA A 1089 29.62 13.66 85.72
C ALA A 1089 30.49 14.92 85.58
N ALA A 1090 30.04 15.80 84.66
CA ALA A 1090 30.26 17.26 84.60
C ALA A 1090 31.55 17.87 83.98
N ASP A 1091 31.27 18.84 83.11
CA ASP A 1091 31.93 20.16 82.89
C ASP A 1091 33.23 20.36 82.08
N ALA A 1092 33.45 21.64 81.75
CA ALA A 1092 34.24 22.19 80.64
C ALA A 1092 35.76 22.37 80.87
N GLY A 1093 36.51 22.63 79.78
CA GLY A 1093 37.80 23.34 79.85
C GLY A 1093 38.82 23.10 78.73
N THR A 1094 39.04 24.12 77.89
CA THR A 1094 40.25 24.48 77.11
C THR A 1094 41.57 23.72 77.39
N ALA A 1095 42.48 23.44 76.43
CA ALA A 1095 43.10 24.40 75.50
C ALA A 1095 43.94 23.75 74.34
N ARG A 1096 44.47 24.58 73.42
CA ARG A 1096 45.58 24.29 72.46
C ARG A 1096 46.88 24.96 72.94
N PRO A 1097 48.07 24.54 72.47
CA PRO A 1097 48.72 25.12 71.25
C PRO A 1097 49.25 23.99 70.29
N GLU A 1098 49.99 24.20 69.19
CA GLU A 1098 50.74 25.36 68.66
C GLU A 1098 50.85 25.39 67.10
N ALA A 1099 51.57 26.40 66.57
CA ALA A 1099 51.75 26.92 65.19
C ALA A 1099 52.26 25.95 64.07
N ALA A 1100 52.44 26.31 62.78
CA ALA A 1100 52.62 27.63 62.11
C ALA A 1100 52.16 27.68 60.60
N ALA A 1101 52.44 28.79 59.89
CA ALA A 1101 52.08 29.14 58.48
C ALA A 1101 53.17 30.08 57.86
N PRO A 1102 53.06 30.81 56.70
CA PRO A 1102 52.13 30.85 55.51
C PRO A 1102 52.95 30.59 54.19
N PRO A 1103 52.91 31.28 52.99
CA PRO A 1103 52.01 32.25 52.32
C PRO A 1103 51.72 31.94 50.79
N ALA A 1104 51.78 32.94 49.88
CA ALA A 1104 51.61 32.94 48.39
C ALA A 1104 52.49 34.08 47.77
N PRO A 1105 52.34 34.70 46.55
CA PRO A 1105 51.50 34.49 45.34
C PRO A 1105 52.24 34.75 43.96
N THR A 1106 51.54 35.31 42.93
CA THR A 1106 52.00 35.88 41.61
C THR A 1106 52.16 34.89 40.41
N ALA A 1107 52.09 35.27 39.11
CA ALA A 1107 52.03 36.60 38.41
C ALA A 1107 51.19 36.56 37.08
N THR A 1108 50.98 37.73 36.43
CA THR A 1108 50.36 37.89 35.07
C THR A 1108 51.32 38.61 34.10
N PRO A 1109 51.05 38.66 32.77
CA PRO A 1109 50.48 39.88 32.17
C PRO A 1109 49.61 39.70 30.88
N SER A 1110 49.06 40.81 30.37
CA SER A 1110 48.35 40.99 29.07
C SER A 1110 49.28 41.68 28.02
N PRO A 1111 48.90 42.40 26.92
CA PRO A 1111 47.59 42.78 26.31
C PRO A 1111 47.47 42.46 24.78
N ILE A 1112 46.46 42.90 24.01
CA ILE A 1112 46.33 44.17 23.22
C ILE A 1112 44.89 44.30 22.67
N SER A 1113 44.45 45.50 22.19
CA SER A 1113 43.08 45.73 21.67
C SER A 1113 43.03 46.55 20.33
N PRO A 1114 42.00 47.35 19.95
CA PRO A 1114 41.40 47.35 18.60
C PRO A 1114 41.83 48.55 17.70
N PRO A 1115 41.17 48.86 16.54
CA PRO A 1115 40.04 49.82 16.59
C PRO A 1115 38.93 49.77 15.49
N SER A 1116 37.79 50.39 15.86
CA SER A 1116 36.69 51.08 15.13
C SER A 1116 36.58 51.25 13.58
N LEU A 1117 35.32 51.10 13.08
CA LEU A 1117 34.53 51.98 12.15
C LEU A 1117 35.08 52.26 10.70
N PRO A 1118 34.27 52.74 9.70
CA PRO A 1118 33.00 53.49 9.82
C PRO A 1118 31.83 53.16 8.85
N THR A 1119 30.69 53.81 9.08
CA THR A 1119 29.69 54.20 8.04
C THR A 1119 29.86 55.72 7.76
N PRO A 1120 29.66 56.23 6.53
CA PRO A 1120 28.29 56.56 6.07
C PRO A 1120 28.07 56.44 4.54
N GLY A 1121 26.83 56.67 4.08
CA GLY A 1121 26.53 56.86 2.65
C GLY A 1121 25.03 56.87 2.35
N ALA A 1122 24.46 58.04 2.05
CA ALA A 1122 23.05 58.19 1.67
C ALA A 1122 22.88 59.19 0.53
N THR A 1123 22.25 58.78 -0.57
CA THR A 1123 21.83 59.65 -1.67
C THR A 1123 20.51 59.19 -2.28
N ARG A 1124 19.67 60.15 -2.67
CA ARG A 1124 18.52 59.95 -3.56
C ARG A 1124 18.96 60.19 -5.00
N SER A 1125 18.42 59.44 -5.96
CA SER A 1125 18.02 59.99 -7.28
C SER A 1125 17.23 58.96 -8.09
N ALA A 1126 16.41 59.42 -9.03
CA ALA A 1126 15.68 58.59 -9.99
C ALA A 1126 16.50 58.37 -11.29
N GLY A 1127 16.09 57.39 -12.10
CA GLY A 1127 16.49 57.29 -13.52
C GLY A 1127 16.62 55.86 -14.06
N ALA A 1128 16.04 55.63 -15.24
CA ALA A 1128 16.07 54.43 -16.10
C ALA A 1128 15.31 53.17 -15.58
#